data_AF-A0A838RNP3-F1
#
_entry.id   AF-A0A838RNP3-F1
#
_cell.length_a   1.000
_cell.length_b   1.000
_cell.length_c   1.000
_cell.angle_alpha   90.00
_cell.angle_beta   90.00
_cell.angle_gamma   90.00
#
_symmetry.space_group_name_H-M   'P 1'
#
loop_
_entity.id
_entity.type
_entity.pdbx_description
1 polymer ?
#
loop_
_entity_poly.entity_id
_entity_poly.type
_entity_poly.pdbx_seq_one_letter_code
_entity_poly.pdbx_strand_id
1 'polypeptide(L)'
;MQTKLSVFAAKISEAGWLAALIIVPLIFNVYTERVFEEDKLPLMRSIALMVFIGLLIWGIERGREALRLREQPFWKVPLVLPTLVLTGSYLLATAFSIVPRVSFWGAYIRRQGTYTWLGYIAIFFAILFLVRHRRQAERIVTIVLLTSIPATLYGLLQNQGLDPLPWGGDVIQRISSTAGNPIFIAAYLIMVFPLTLMRVIEHFKRLLKNTSEDEPTPNYLASALLVGGYLFLLILQLITIFFSQSRGPLIGMLVGMTFFAILYSLHISRWLTVTMIGLVIAGIVFIVTFNLPNSPLASLRDVPYIGRLGQLTESSEGTGRVRVLIWGGATELLASNPLRTLIGYGPESMHVAYNPFYPSELAQIEARNASPDRSHNETFDSLITIGVIGFTAQTFLFLSLFYYTLSWLGVINSAAQRNLFIGLVVAGGSAGAILPYLLEGQFRYLGVGLPAGIAAGLIAYLLIYSISHLRAEEEPVKSRDALLIALLAAVIAHFVEIHFGIAIGVTRLYFWSYAALAVAVGWTLSAPGEDEVEIAVPVEASADAAVPRRKRRSQRRTTETAQGSIPLLTGTLIGLSLMMALILIVMMFDFYNPNVSLSDKNFALVWLFMLTWLLGALAVSAEAMFEQSEEVPWVPTISDWLKRVGVYSAITLGSWLIFIMFYLPWVQWRPQSVDGAISIEQLQGYASHLANTMGLVYLATFTLMTLAALAFLRDEPTIPRATLRQPQWQATIYGLLLAGIIPVITMTNLNISRADVFSKQGFGHESNRQWDAAEILYKEALRLQPDEDRYFLNMGRTLMEKARTLSDNIQQRDLYLQEARAILERAQNTNPLNTDHTRNLASLHRAWAGMISDPTARAQHLDTADGYYERAVQLSPNNAALWNDWASLKAEQGLYDEAIIKLEQSLIIDSRWVDTYQLHASISLDQLKYEQALADYEHILQLRPNSLPALSGKAFALAKLERLDEAISTTLQALALDPSDYTSYKNLALLYQEDGQYEEALRAAHTALSLAAEEDIPSIQGLIQQLNEQKAGGDSGG
;
A
#
# COMPACT_ATOMS: atom_id res chain seq x y z
N MET A 1 -27.40 16.79 28.25
CA MET A 1 -28.40 17.11 27.20
C MET A 1 -27.64 17.33 25.90
N GLN A 2 -27.94 16.59 24.83
CA GLN A 2 -27.21 16.68 23.56
C GLN A 2 -27.66 17.88 22.74
N THR A 3 -26.76 18.74 22.30
CA THR A 3 -27.14 19.88 21.47
C THR A 3 -27.29 19.47 19.99
N LYS A 4 -27.97 20.30 19.19
CA LYS A 4 -28.08 20.09 17.74
C LYS A 4 -26.71 19.92 17.06
N LEU A 5 -25.70 20.63 17.55
CA LEU A 5 -24.36 20.56 17.01
C LEU A 5 -23.66 19.24 17.36
N SER A 6 -23.82 18.70 18.57
CA SER A 6 -23.28 17.36 18.89
C SER A 6 -23.92 16.26 18.05
N VAL A 7 -25.24 16.33 17.80
CA VAL A 7 -25.90 15.36 16.91
C VAL A 7 -25.35 15.47 15.49
N PHE A 8 -25.22 16.69 14.97
CA PHE A 8 -24.62 16.92 13.65
C PHE A 8 -23.14 16.47 13.60
N ALA A 9 -22.34 16.74 14.63
CA ALA A 9 -20.95 16.33 14.74
C ALA A 9 -20.79 14.79 14.75
N ALA A 10 -21.72 14.07 15.37
CA ALA A 10 -21.79 12.62 15.30
C ALA A 10 -22.10 12.13 13.87
N LYS A 11 -23.03 12.79 13.16
CA LYS A 11 -23.34 12.46 11.75
C LYS A 11 -22.22 12.84 10.77
N ILE A 12 -21.47 13.90 11.04
CA ILE A 12 -20.23 14.24 10.31
C ILE A 12 -19.18 13.16 10.50
N SER A 13 -19.01 12.67 11.74
CA SER A 13 -18.11 11.55 12.03
C SER A 13 -18.56 10.31 11.24
N GLU A 14 -19.88 10.08 11.20
CA GLU A 14 -20.47 8.99 10.45
C GLU A 14 -20.21 9.05 8.94
N ALA A 15 -20.49 10.19 8.32
CA ALA A 15 -20.14 10.41 6.93
C ALA A 15 -18.62 10.31 6.70
N GLY A 16 -17.81 10.68 7.69
CA GLY A 16 -16.36 10.62 7.64
C GLY A 16 -15.80 9.20 7.58
N TRP A 17 -16.22 8.27 8.44
CA TRP A 17 -15.72 6.90 8.33
C TRP A 17 -16.19 6.21 7.03
N LEU A 18 -17.39 6.53 6.54
CA LEU A 18 -17.86 6.03 5.24
C LEU A 18 -17.01 6.60 4.09
N ALA A 19 -16.71 7.90 4.10
CA ALA A 19 -15.84 8.53 3.12
C ALA A 19 -14.41 7.97 3.17
N ALA A 20 -13.85 7.73 4.36
CA ALA A 20 -12.53 7.11 4.50
C ALA A 20 -12.47 5.71 3.87
N LEU A 21 -13.52 4.90 4.08
CA LEU A 21 -13.63 3.56 3.49
C LEU A 21 -13.76 3.57 1.96
N ILE A 22 -14.17 4.70 1.36
CA ILE A 22 -14.21 4.94 -0.09
C ILE A 22 -12.86 5.44 -0.63
N ILE A 23 -12.35 6.52 -0.03
CA ILE A 23 -11.18 7.23 -0.55
C ILE A 23 -9.96 6.31 -0.57
N VAL A 24 -9.66 5.66 0.56
CA VAL A 24 -8.37 4.99 0.74
C VAL A 24 -8.18 3.82 -0.25
N PRO A 25 -9.18 2.95 -0.51
CA PRO A 25 -9.01 1.91 -1.54
C PRO A 25 -8.97 2.41 -2.98
N LEU A 26 -9.57 3.56 -3.29
CA LEU A 26 -9.78 4.01 -4.68
C LEU A 26 -8.77 5.02 -5.15
N ILE A 27 -8.58 6.12 -4.42
CA ILE A 27 -7.89 7.30 -4.96
C ILE A 27 -6.46 6.99 -5.41
N PHE A 28 -6.10 7.45 -6.59
CA PHE A 28 -4.72 7.51 -7.08
C PHE A 28 -4.56 8.75 -7.97
N ASN A 29 -3.34 9.27 -8.05
CA ASN A 29 -3.10 10.56 -8.66
C ASN A 29 -1.98 10.48 -9.69
N VAL A 30 -2.33 10.57 -10.96
CA VAL A 30 -1.36 10.53 -12.06
C VAL A 30 -0.38 11.71 -12.06
N TYR A 31 -0.60 12.74 -11.25
CA TYR A 31 0.27 13.92 -11.14
C TYR A 31 1.31 13.82 -10.02
N THR A 32 1.25 12.83 -9.12
CA THR A 32 2.25 12.59 -8.06
C THR A 32 3.28 11.53 -8.46
N GLU A 33 4.49 11.60 -7.89
CA GLU A 33 5.58 10.65 -8.18
C GLU A 33 5.14 9.24 -7.75
N ARG A 34 4.56 9.14 -6.55
CA ARG A 34 3.94 7.91 -6.02
C ARG A 34 2.44 7.87 -6.30
N VAL A 35 2.11 7.63 -7.56
CA VAL A 35 0.74 7.65 -8.13
C VAL A 35 -0.31 7.00 -7.23
N PHE A 36 -0.03 5.80 -6.68
CA PHE A 36 -1.03 5.01 -5.96
C PHE A 36 -0.99 5.13 -4.44
N GLU A 37 -0.01 5.78 -3.82
CA GLU A 37 0.10 5.76 -2.35
C GLU A 37 0.11 7.15 -1.72
N GLU A 38 0.68 8.15 -2.41
CA GLU A 38 1.00 9.45 -1.78
C GLU A 38 -0.24 10.15 -1.22
N ASP A 39 -1.36 10.11 -1.95
CA ASP A 39 -2.56 10.89 -1.62
C ASP A 39 -3.53 10.18 -0.66
N LYS A 40 -3.45 8.85 -0.56
CA LYS A 40 -4.41 8.04 0.20
C LYS A 40 -4.41 8.41 1.68
N LEU A 41 -3.22 8.44 2.29
CA LEU A 41 -3.06 8.63 3.73
C LEU A 41 -3.21 10.09 4.19
N PRO A 42 -2.70 11.11 3.48
CA PRO A 42 -2.99 12.51 3.79
C PRO A 42 -4.48 12.83 3.79
N LEU A 43 -5.23 12.36 2.78
CA LEU A 43 -6.68 12.60 2.76
C LEU A 43 -7.40 11.81 3.86
N MET A 44 -6.99 10.57 4.15
CA MET A 44 -7.50 9.81 5.30
C MET A 44 -7.26 10.52 6.63
N ARG A 45 -6.05 11.03 6.87
CA ARG A 45 -5.71 11.81 8.09
C ARG A 45 -6.61 13.04 8.21
N SER A 46 -6.89 13.71 7.10
CA SER A 46 -7.78 14.88 7.08
C SER A 46 -9.22 14.54 7.42
N ILE A 47 -9.72 13.41 6.91
CA ILE A 47 -11.03 12.86 7.29
C ILE A 47 -11.03 12.45 8.77
N ALA A 48 -9.99 11.76 9.23
CA ALA A 48 -9.86 11.31 10.61
C ALA A 48 -9.79 12.48 11.60
N LEU A 49 -9.17 13.60 11.23
CA LEU A 49 -9.19 14.84 12.02
C LEU A 49 -10.61 15.40 12.18
N MET A 50 -11.40 15.43 11.10
CA MET A 50 -12.80 15.86 11.15
C MET A 50 -13.66 14.90 12.00
N VAL A 51 -13.44 13.60 11.85
CA VAL A 51 -14.08 12.56 12.68
C VAL A 51 -13.69 12.74 14.16
N PHE A 52 -12.42 13.00 14.45
CA PHE A 52 -11.93 13.22 15.80
C PHE A 52 -12.54 14.46 16.44
N ILE A 53 -12.63 15.58 15.71
CA ILE A 53 -13.33 16.78 16.19
C ILE A 53 -14.79 16.48 16.47
N GLY A 54 -15.45 15.73 15.58
CA GLY A 54 -16.84 15.35 15.78
C GLY A 54 -17.04 14.52 17.07
N LEU A 55 -16.15 13.55 17.30
CA LEU A 55 -16.10 12.74 18.52
C LEU A 55 -15.78 13.58 19.76
N LEU A 56 -14.87 14.55 19.66
CA LEU A 56 -14.49 15.46 20.74
C LEU A 56 -15.68 16.33 21.18
N ILE A 57 -16.39 16.95 20.21
CA ILE A 57 -17.60 17.75 20.47
C ILE A 57 -18.65 16.89 21.17
N TRP A 58 -18.90 15.68 20.65
CA TRP A 58 -19.81 14.73 21.26
C TRP A 58 -19.41 14.34 22.69
N GLY A 59 -18.11 14.15 22.94
CA GLY A 59 -17.58 13.79 24.25
C GLY A 59 -17.70 14.93 25.28
N ILE A 60 -17.36 16.16 24.88
CA ILE A 60 -17.44 17.36 25.74
C ILE A 60 -18.88 17.59 26.21
N GLU A 61 -19.88 17.46 25.34
CA GLU A 61 -21.28 17.71 25.71
C GLU A 61 -21.89 16.64 26.62
N ARG A 62 -21.43 15.40 26.50
CA ARG A 62 -21.84 14.30 27.39
C ARG A 62 -21.04 14.29 28.71
N GLY A 63 -19.92 15.00 28.79
CA GLY A 63 -19.11 15.09 30.00
C GLY A 63 -18.73 13.70 30.53
N ARG A 64 -18.96 13.44 31.82
CA ARG A 64 -18.63 12.13 32.45
C ARG A 64 -19.42 10.96 31.86
N GLU A 65 -20.57 11.20 31.24
CA GLU A 65 -21.36 10.14 30.58
C GLU A 65 -20.69 9.66 29.29
N ALA A 66 -19.85 10.48 28.64
CA ALA A 66 -19.09 10.06 27.45
C ALA A 66 -18.08 8.96 27.76
N LEU A 67 -17.59 8.90 29.01
CA LEU A 67 -16.66 7.89 29.49
C LEU A 67 -17.37 6.60 29.94
N ARG A 68 -18.67 6.47 29.66
CA ARG A 68 -19.45 5.28 29.94
C ARG A 68 -20.15 4.76 28.68
N LEU A 69 -20.13 3.44 28.49
CA LEU A 69 -20.90 2.74 27.47
C LEU A 69 -21.65 1.61 28.15
N ARG A 70 -22.98 1.55 27.97
CA ARG A 70 -23.83 0.54 28.63
C ARG A 70 -23.56 0.47 30.14
N GLU A 71 -23.47 1.65 30.77
CA GLU A 71 -23.14 1.87 32.18
C GLU A 71 -21.74 1.43 32.64
N GLN A 72 -20.97 0.76 31.79
CA GLN A 72 -19.58 0.39 32.06
C GLN A 72 -18.63 1.56 31.80
N PRO A 73 -17.57 1.74 32.59
CA PRO A 73 -16.52 2.69 32.28
C PRO A 73 -15.81 2.31 30.97
N PHE A 74 -15.35 3.30 30.20
CA PHE A 74 -14.84 3.10 28.84
C PHE A 74 -13.67 2.10 28.74
N TRP A 75 -12.80 2.02 29.76
CA TRP A 75 -11.68 1.06 29.77
C TRP A 75 -12.11 -0.41 29.92
N LYS A 76 -13.37 -0.67 30.30
CA LYS A 76 -13.96 -2.02 30.35
C LYS A 76 -14.70 -2.40 29.06
N VAL A 77 -14.85 -1.45 28.11
CA VAL A 77 -15.44 -1.75 26.82
C VAL A 77 -14.52 -2.71 26.05
N PRO A 78 -15.04 -3.77 25.44
CA PRO A 78 -14.23 -4.73 24.68
C PRO A 78 -13.31 -4.03 23.67
N LEU A 79 -12.07 -4.52 23.57
CA LEU A 79 -10.99 -3.98 22.74
C LEU A 79 -10.44 -2.59 23.10
N VAL A 80 -11.07 -1.81 23.97
CA VAL A 80 -10.52 -0.48 24.34
C VAL A 80 -9.17 -0.60 25.03
N LEU A 81 -9.06 -1.44 26.06
CA LEU A 81 -7.79 -1.62 26.78
C LEU A 81 -6.65 -2.14 25.87
N PRO A 82 -6.83 -3.23 25.09
CA PRO A 82 -5.82 -3.66 24.12
C PRO A 82 -5.39 -2.54 23.16
N THR A 83 -6.34 -1.77 22.64
CA THR A 83 -6.08 -0.65 21.73
C THR A 83 -5.28 0.47 22.39
N LEU A 84 -5.59 0.83 23.65
CA LEU A 84 -4.87 1.85 24.39
C LEU A 84 -3.44 1.42 24.72
N VAL A 85 -3.23 0.15 25.11
CA VAL A 85 -1.89 -0.39 25.38
C VAL A 85 -1.05 -0.40 24.10
N LEU A 86 -1.63 -0.80 22.97
CA LEU A 86 -0.94 -0.75 21.67
C LEU A 86 -0.63 0.70 21.26
N THR A 87 -1.58 1.61 21.42
CA THR A 87 -1.37 3.05 21.14
C THR A 87 -0.26 3.63 22.02
N GLY A 88 -0.22 3.28 23.31
CA GLY A 88 0.86 3.66 24.22
C GLY A 88 2.22 3.13 23.76
N SER A 89 2.26 1.92 23.20
CA SER A 89 3.48 1.33 22.66
C SER A 89 3.98 2.06 21.41
N TYR A 90 3.08 2.47 20.51
CA TYR A 90 3.42 3.33 19.36
C TYR A 90 3.99 4.68 19.79
N LEU A 91 3.36 5.33 20.78
CA LEU A 91 3.84 6.61 21.31
C LEU A 91 5.21 6.46 21.98
N LEU A 92 5.41 5.39 22.76
CA LEU A 92 6.70 5.07 23.39
C LEU A 92 7.78 4.84 22.33
N ALA A 93 7.53 3.97 21.36
CA ALA A 93 8.48 3.66 20.29
C ALA A 93 8.82 4.89 19.44
N THR A 94 7.86 5.80 19.22
CA THR A 94 8.09 7.06 18.51
C THR A 94 8.96 8.02 19.33
N ALA A 95 8.65 8.18 20.62
CA ALA A 95 9.38 9.09 21.50
C ALA A 95 10.85 8.69 21.67
N PHE A 96 11.13 7.39 21.68
CA PHE A 96 12.48 6.85 21.79
C PHE A 96 13.11 6.45 20.46
N SER A 97 12.45 6.69 19.32
CA SER A 97 12.92 6.23 18.01
C SER A 97 14.32 6.73 17.67
N ILE A 98 15.05 5.97 16.85
CA ILE A 98 16.30 6.43 16.22
C ILE A 98 16.06 7.53 15.16
N VAL A 99 14.83 7.66 14.66
CA VAL A 99 14.39 8.68 13.69
C VAL A 99 13.03 9.28 14.10
N PRO A 100 12.92 10.03 15.23
CA PRO A 100 11.64 10.43 15.83
C PRO A 100 10.69 11.16 14.88
N ARG A 101 11.24 12.04 14.03
CA ARG A 101 10.47 12.78 13.03
C ARG A 101 9.82 11.86 12.01
N VAL A 102 10.61 10.96 11.42
CA VAL A 102 10.13 9.96 10.45
C VAL A 102 9.14 9.01 11.11
N SER A 103 9.39 8.59 12.36
CA SER A 103 8.44 7.76 13.10
C SER A 103 7.10 8.44 13.38
N PHE A 104 7.07 9.75 13.60
CA PHE A 104 5.82 10.46 13.79
C PHE A 104 5.07 10.71 12.48
N TRP A 105 5.72 11.31 11.49
CA TRP A 105 5.10 11.74 10.23
C TRP A 105 4.99 10.62 9.18
N GLY A 106 5.84 9.62 9.28
CA GLY A 106 6.04 8.58 8.30
C GLY A 106 7.11 8.94 7.26
N ALA A 107 7.81 7.92 6.75
CA ALA A 107 8.76 8.02 5.65
C ALA A 107 8.03 8.37 4.35
N TYR A 108 8.71 9.10 3.45
CA TYR A 108 8.21 9.46 2.11
C TYR A 108 7.54 8.29 1.39
N ILE A 109 8.14 7.11 1.48
CA ILE A 109 7.72 5.90 0.75
C ILE A 109 6.29 5.46 1.11
N ARG A 110 5.88 5.60 2.37
CA ARG A 110 4.69 4.91 2.90
C ARG A 110 3.76 5.81 3.69
N ARG A 111 4.24 6.89 4.31
CA ARG A 111 3.46 7.80 5.16
C ARG A 111 2.71 7.08 6.29
N GLN A 112 3.24 5.99 6.85
CA GLN A 112 2.58 5.16 7.88
C GLN A 112 3.14 5.38 9.31
N GLY A 113 3.61 6.60 9.61
CA GLY A 113 4.03 6.97 10.97
C GLY A 113 2.88 7.01 11.99
N THR A 114 3.22 7.34 13.23
CA THR A 114 2.28 7.39 14.37
C THR A 114 1.12 8.35 14.17
N TYR A 115 1.31 9.45 13.43
CA TYR A 115 0.19 10.35 13.09
C TYR A 115 -0.91 9.64 12.27
N THR A 116 -0.53 8.83 11.27
CA THR A 116 -1.48 8.00 10.51
C THR A 116 -2.14 6.97 11.41
N TRP A 117 -1.36 6.33 12.27
CA TRP A 117 -1.87 5.35 13.23
C TRP A 117 -2.98 5.94 14.11
N LEU A 118 -2.74 7.12 14.69
CA LEU A 118 -3.76 7.84 15.48
C LEU A 118 -5.01 8.17 14.67
N GLY A 119 -4.89 8.39 13.36
CA GLY A 119 -6.02 8.53 12.44
C GLY A 119 -6.91 7.28 12.40
N TYR A 120 -6.32 6.08 12.28
CA TYR A 120 -7.07 4.82 12.36
C TYR A 120 -7.75 4.64 13.72
N ILE A 121 -7.05 4.98 14.80
CA ILE A 121 -7.58 4.89 16.16
C ILE A 121 -8.75 5.87 16.38
N ALA A 122 -8.69 7.07 15.80
CA ALA A 122 -9.80 8.02 15.85
C ALA A 122 -11.05 7.47 15.14
N ILE A 123 -10.88 6.84 13.98
CA ILE A 123 -11.98 6.18 13.25
C ILE A 123 -12.53 4.98 14.05
N PHE A 124 -11.66 4.14 14.61
CA PHE A 124 -12.04 3.02 15.48
C PHE A 124 -12.92 3.50 16.64
N PHE A 125 -12.48 4.52 17.39
CA PHE A 125 -13.23 5.04 18.51
C PHE A 125 -14.53 5.73 18.07
N ALA A 126 -14.52 6.45 16.95
CA ALA A 126 -15.75 7.04 16.42
C ALA A 126 -16.81 5.97 16.11
N ILE A 127 -16.43 4.89 15.41
CA ILE A 127 -17.35 3.78 15.13
C ILE A 127 -17.83 3.14 16.44
N LEU A 128 -16.91 2.84 17.37
CA LEU A 128 -17.23 2.21 18.65
C LEU A 128 -18.23 3.03 19.50
N PHE A 129 -18.02 4.35 19.56
CA PHE A 129 -18.82 5.26 20.40
C PHE A 129 -20.08 5.81 19.73
N LEU A 130 -20.13 5.85 18.39
CA LEU A 130 -21.21 6.50 17.67
C LEU A 130 -22.13 5.54 16.91
N VAL A 131 -21.71 4.28 16.66
CA VAL A 131 -22.63 3.25 16.15
C VAL A 131 -23.56 2.81 17.28
N ARG A 132 -24.85 3.13 17.12
CA ARG A 132 -25.95 2.88 18.06
C ARG A 132 -27.17 2.25 17.42
N HIS A 133 -27.24 2.23 16.08
CA HIS A 133 -28.31 1.58 15.34
C HIS A 133 -27.76 0.61 14.32
N ARG A 134 -28.49 -0.49 14.09
CA ARG A 134 -28.14 -1.51 13.09
C ARG A 134 -27.94 -0.92 11.69
N ARG A 135 -28.74 0.09 11.32
CA ARG A 135 -28.61 0.82 10.04
C ARG A 135 -27.24 1.43 9.79
N GLN A 136 -26.53 1.84 10.84
CA GLN A 136 -25.18 2.39 10.69
C GLN A 136 -24.19 1.27 10.33
N ALA A 137 -24.35 0.08 10.92
CA ALA A 137 -23.57 -1.10 10.59
C ALA A 137 -23.81 -1.56 9.15
N GLU A 138 -25.08 -1.62 8.74
CA GLU A 138 -25.46 -1.99 7.36
C GLU A 138 -24.91 -1.00 6.34
N ARG A 139 -24.94 0.31 6.62
CA ARG A 139 -24.32 1.34 5.76
C ARG A 139 -22.81 1.17 5.62
N ILE A 140 -22.09 0.79 6.67
CA ILE A 140 -20.65 0.47 6.58
C ILE A 140 -20.42 -0.71 5.63
N VAL A 141 -21.18 -1.81 5.80
CA VAL A 141 -21.08 -2.98 4.93
C VAL A 141 -21.37 -2.61 3.48
N THR A 142 -22.46 -1.88 3.23
CA THR A 142 -22.87 -1.48 1.88
C THR A 142 -21.82 -0.58 1.22
N ILE A 143 -21.20 0.35 1.97
CA ILE A 143 -20.12 1.19 1.44
C ILE A 143 -18.85 0.40 1.11
N VAL A 144 -18.49 -0.58 1.94
CA VAL A 144 -17.39 -1.50 1.65
C VAL A 144 -17.63 -2.25 0.33
N LEU A 145 -18.85 -2.75 0.12
CA LEU A 145 -19.21 -3.45 -1.12
C LEU A 145 -19.18 -2.52 -2.33
N LEU A 146 -19.79 -1.33 -2.22
CA LEU A 146 -19.80 -0.31 -3.28
C LEU A 146 -18.40 0.10 -3.70
N THR A 147 -17.50 0.28 -2.73
CA THR A 147 -16.11 0.66 -2.98
C THR A 147 -15.35 -0.43 -3.74
N SER A 148 -15.69 -1.71 -3.55
CA SER A 148 -15.02 -2.81 -4.26
C SER A 148 -15.40 -2.91 -5.75
N ILE A 149 -16.50 -2.29 -6.18
CA ILE A 149 -17.00 -2.38 -7.56
C ILE A 149 -16.00 -1.77 -8.56
N PRO A 150 -15.63 -0.47 -8.48
CA PRO A 150 -14.68 0.11 -9.44
C PRO A 150 -13.31 -0.55 -9.36
N ALA A 151 -12.86 -0.94 -8.16
CA ALA A 151 -11.58 -1.63 -7.96
C ALA A 151 -11.53 -3.00 -8.67
N THR A 152 -12.61 -3.78 -8.65
CA THR A 152 -12.64 -5.10 -9.34
C THR A 152 -12.83 -4.95 -10.84
N LEU A 153 -13.72 -4.06 -11.29
CA LEU A 153 -13.95 -3.77 -12.70
C LEU A 153 -12.71 -3.20 -13.38
N TYR A 154 -11.99 -2.28 -12.72
CA TYR A 154 -10.76 -1.72 -13.27
C TYR A 154 -9.66 -2.79 -13.42
N GLY A 155 -9.55 -3.69 -12.45
CA GLY A 155 -8.64 -4.82 -12.55
C GLY A 155 -8.94 -5.70 -13.76
N LEU A 156 -10.22 -5.95 -14.06
CA LEU A 156 -10.61 -6.69 -15.26
C LEU A 156 -10.19 -5.95 -16.55
N LEU A 157 -10.34 -4.62 -16.61
CA LEU A 157 -9.89 -3.83 -17.75
C LEU A 157 -8.37 -3.92 -17.97
N GLN A 158 -7.58 -3.88 -16.90
CA GLN A 158 -6.14 -4.09 -16.97
C GLN A 158 -5.80 -5.45 -17.58
N ASN A 159 -6.40 -6.51 -17.07
CA ASN A 159 -6.17 -7.87 -17.57
C ASN A 159 -6.54 -8.06 -19.05
N GLN A 160 -7.52 -7.30 -19.55
CA GLN A 160 -7.92 -7.34 -20.96
C GLN A 160 -7.10 -6.38 -21.86
N GLY A 161 -6.09 -5.69 -21.32
CA GLY A 161 -5.29 -4.71 -22.07
C GLY A 161 -6.07 -3.45 -22.48
N LEU A 162 -7.24 -3.23 -21.87
CA LEU A 162 -8.15 -2.12 -22.16
C LEU A 162 -7.86 -0.87 -21.33
N ASP A 163 -6.90 -0.93 -20.41
CA ASP A 163 -6.44 0.22 -19.64
C ASP A 163 -5.78 1.27 -20.56
N PRO A 164 -6.24 2.54 -20.54
CA PRO A 164 -5.63 3.61 -21.31
C PRO A 164 -4.43 4.26 -20.62
N LEU A 165 -4.18 4.00 -19.34
CA LEU A 165 -3.10 4.64 -18.58
C LEU A 165 -1.75 3.92 -18.78
N PRO A 166 -0.65 4.65 -19.03
CA PRO A 166 0.66 4.05 -19.34
C PRO A 166 1.43 3.65 -18.08
N TRP A 167 1.23 2.42 -17.63
CA TRP A 167 1.97 1.87 -16.47
C TRP A 167 3.32 1.30 -16.85
N GLY A 168 4.32 1.48 -15.99
CA GLY A 168 5.66 0.91 -16.19
C GLY A 168 5.78 -0.60 -15.88
N GLY A 169 4.73 -1.25 -15.38
CA GLY A 169 4.73 -2.67 -14.99
C GLY A 169 3.67 -3.50 -15.74
N ASP A 170 3.82 -4.82 -15.73
CA ASP A 170 2.85 -5.75 -16.33
C ASP A 170 1.57 -5.86 -15.48
N VAL A 171 0.58 -5.04 -15.83
CA VAL A 171 -0.75 -5.05 -15.24
C VAL A 171 -1.72 -6.03 -15.92
N ILE A 172 -1.31 -6.60 -17.07
CA ILE A 172 -2.16 -7.49 -17.88
C ILE A 172 -2.14 -8.89 -17.27
N GLN A 173 -0.94 -9.44 -17.04
CA GLN A 173 -0.81 -10.77 -16.45
C GLN A 173 -1.04 -10.76 -14.94
N ARG A 174 -0.68 -9.65 -14.28
CA ARG A 174 -0.75 -9.51 -12.83
C ARG A 174 -1.43 -8.20 -12.45
N ILE A 175 -2.74 -8.27 -12.25
CA ILE A 175 -3.61 -7.11 -12.00
C ILE A 175 -3.17 -6.36 -10.74
N SER A 176 -3.04 -5.04 -10.84
CA SER A 176 -2.69 -4.14 -9.73
C SER A 176 -3.85 -3.23 -9.30
N SER A 177 -4.76 -2.91 -10.24
CA SER A 177 -5.93 -2.05 -10.08
C SER A 177 -5.63 -0.73 -9.33
N THR A 178 -6.60 -0.18 -8.60
CA THR A 178 -6.53 1.10 -7.86
C THR A 178 -5.54 1.09 -6.70
N ALA A 179 -4.94 -0.06 -6.39
CA ALA A 179 -3.91 -0.18 -5.36
C ALA A 179 -2.49 -0.08 -5.93
N GLY A 180 -2.31 -0.12 -7.26
CA GLY A 180 -0.98 -0.04 -7.90
C GLY A 180 -0.06 -1.23 -7.66
N ASN A 181 -0.51 -2.22 -6.87
CA ASN A 181 0.25 -3.42 -6.55
C ASN A 181 -0.70 -4.64 -6.44
N PRO A 182 -0.39 -5.77 -7.09
CA PRO A 182 -1.23 -6.96 -7.05
C PRO A 182 -1.44 -7.57 -5.66
N ILE A 183 -0.45 -7.48 -4.77
CA ILE A 183 -0.57 -7.95 -3.38
C ILE A 183 -1.58 -7.07 -2.64
N PHE A 184 -1.50 -5.76 -2.84
CA PHE A 184 -2.31 -4.77 -2.11
C PHE A 184 -3.79 -4.85 -2.48
N ILE A 185 -4.10 -4.96 -3.78
CA ILE A 185 -5.49 -5.11 -4.23
C ILE A 185 -6.09 -6.43 -3.73
N ALA A 186 -5.34 -7.53 -3.78
CA ALA A 186 -5.83 -8.81 -3.29
C ALA A 186 -6.01 -8.81 -1.76
N ALA A 187 -5.06 -8.26 -1.00
CA ALA A 187 -5.14 -8.12 0.46
C ALA A 187 -6.36 -7.29 0.89
N TYR A 188 -6.73 -6.25 0.14
CA TYR A 188 -7.98 -5.52 0.32
C TYR A 188 -9.21 -6.40 0.04
N LEU A 189 -9.26 -7.06 -1.13
CA LEU A 189 -10.45 -7.79 -1.56
C LEU A 189 -10.76 -9.03 -0.69
N ILE A 190 -9.76 -9.69 -0.11
CA ILE A 190 -10.00 -10.82 0.82
C ILE A 190 -10.69 -10.38 2.12
N MET A 191 -10.62 -9.10 2.48
CA MET A 191 -11.37 -8.54 3.61
C MET A 191 -12.82 -8.22 3.22
N VAL A 192 -13.06 -7.88 1.95
CA VAL A 192 -14.40 -7.57 1.41
C VAL A 192 -15.21 -8.84 1.08
N PHE A 193 -14.53 -9.86 0.58
CA PHE A 193 -15.15 -11.07 0.04
C PHE A 193 -16.10 -11.78 1.04
N PRO A 194 -15.76 -11.99 2.32
CA PRO A 194 -16.66 -12.62 3.29
C PRO A 194 -17.97 -11.84 3.50
N LEU A 195 -17.94 -10.50 3.45
CA LEU A 195 -19.13 -9.66 3.59
C LEU A 195 -20.02 -9.72 2.34
N THR A 196 -19.41 -9.87 1.16
CA THR A 196 -20.15 -10.05 -0.10
C THR A 196 -20.85 -11.41 -0.10
N LEU A 197 -20.14 -12.47 0.31
CA LEU A 197 -20.73 -13.80 0.44
C LEU A 197 -21.87 -13.83 1.46
N MET A 198 -21.71 -13.14 2.60
CA MET A 198 -22.76 -12.99 3.59
C MET A 198 -24.03 -12.39 2.98
N ARG A 199 -23.91 -11.30 2.20
CA ARG A 199 -25.07 -10.70 1.50
C ARG A 199 -25.71 -11.67 0.50
N VAL A 200 -24.92 -12.39 -0.29
CA VAL A 200 -25.43 -13.41 -1.22
C VAL A 200 -26.27 -14.45 -0.46
N ILE A 201 -25.73 -15.01 0.62
CA ILE A 201 -26.42 -16.04 1.41
C ILE A 201 -27.70 -15.49 2.05
N GLU A 202 -27.66 -14.30 2.65
CA GLU A 202 -28.81 -13.69 3.30
C GLU A 202 -29.97 -13.44 2.33
N HIS A 203 -29.68 -12.87 1.16
CA HIS A 203 -30.72 -12.61 0.15
C HIS A 203 -31.21 -13.89 -0.54
N PHE A 204 -30.34 -14.89 -0.72
CA PHE A 204 -30.75 -16.19 -1.27
C PHE A 204 -31.69 -16.94 -0.33
N LYS A 205 -31.45 -16.91 0.99
CA LYS A 205 -32.37 -17.48 1.98
C LYS A 205 -33.75 -16.83 1.93
N ARG A 206 -33.81 -15.52 1.72
CA ARG A 206 -35.09 -14.79 1.58
C ARG A 206 -35.83 -15.18 0.30
N LEU A 207 -35.11 -15.39 -0.80
CA LEU A 207 -35.69 -15.86 -2.06
C LEU A 207 -36.33 -17.26 -1.93
N LEU A 208 -35.74 -18.13 -1.11
CA LEU A 208 -36.20 -19.51 -0.89
C LEU A 208 -37.32 -19.66 0.16
N LYS A 209 -37.62 -18.62 0.95
CA LYS A 209 -38.61 -18.72 2.03
C LYS A 209 -40.01 -18.78 1.39
N ASN A 210 -40.66 -19.94 1.45
CA ASN A 210 -42.01 -20.15 0.91
C ASN A 210 -43.00 -19.17 1.55
N THR A 211 -43.68 -18.38 0.71
CA THR A 211 -44.84 -17.57 1.10
C THR A 211 -45.97 -18.46 1.59
N SER A 212 -46.25 -18.44 2.89
CA SER A 212 -47.57 -18.85 3.40
C SER A 212 -48.64 -17.88 2.90
N GLU A 213 -49.88 -18.37 2.73
CA GLU A 213 -51.00 -17.64 2.11
C GLU A 213 -51.35 -16.28 2.76
N ASP A 214 -50.88 -16.01 3.98
CA ASP A 214 -51.13 -14.77 4.74
C ASP A 214 -49.96 -13.77 4.78
N GLU A 215 -48.77 -14.10 4.23
CA GLU A 215 -47.64 -13.16 4.19
C GLU A 215 -47.51 -12.49 2.83
N PRO A 216 -47.35 -11.16 2.79
CA PRO A 216 -47.43 -10.42 1.55
C PRO A 216 -46.18 -10.70 0.72
N THR A 217 -46.38 -11.09 -0.56
CA THR A 217 -45.36 -11.67 -1.43
C THR A 217 -44.11 -10.77 -1.52
N PRO A 218 -42.90 -11.26 -1.19
CA PRO A 218 -41.69 -10.53 -1.50
C PRO A 218 -41.62 -10.36 -3.01
N ASN A 219 -41.29 -9.15 -3.48
CA ASN A 219 -41.15 -8.87 -4.90
C ASN A 219 -39.98 -9.72 -5.45
N TYR A 220 -40.33 -10.88 -5.99
CA TYR A 220 -39.41 -11.93 -6.42
C TYR A 220 -38.34 -11.37 -7.37
N LEU A 221 -38.76 -10.46 -8.26
CA LEU A 221 -37.86 -9.81 -9.20
C LEU A 221 -36.80 -8.95 -8.50
N ALA A 222 -37.17 -8.15 -7.50
CA ALA A 222 -36.22 -7.30 -6.78
C ALA A 222 -35.20 -8.12 -5.98
N SER A 223 -35.67 -9.19 -5.32
CA SER A 223 -34.78 -10.11 -4.58
C SER A 223 -33.86 -10.88 -5.52
N ALA A 224 -34.37 -11.34 -6.67
CA ALA A 224 -33.57 -12.00 -7.70
C ALA A 224 -32.50 -11.08 -8.31
N LEU A 225 -32.85 -9.83 -8.61
CA LEU A 225 -31.90 -8.82 -9.10
C LEU A 225 -30.78 -8.56 -8.09
N LEU A 226 -31.11 -8.52 -6.79
CA LEU A 226 -30.12 -8.33 -5.73
C LEU A 226 -29.16 -9.49 -5.58
N VAL A 227 -29.69 -10.72 -5.55
CA VAL A 227 -28.86 -11.92 -5.54
C VAL A 227 -27.96 -11.94 -6.78
N GLY A 228 -28.51 -11.64 -7.96
CA GLY A 228 -27.74 -11.56 -9.20
C GLY A 228 -26.63 -10.51 -9.14
N GLY A 229 -26.91 -9.31 -8.62
CA GLY A 229 -25.92 -8.24 -8.47
C GLY A 229 -24.80 -8.56 -7.50
N TYR A 230 -25.13 -9.09 -6.31
CA TYR A 230 -24.10 -9.50 -5.34
C TYR A 230 -23.31 -10.73 -5.79
N LEU A 231 -23.95 -11.68 -6.49
CA LEU A 231 -23.26 -12.83 -7.08
C LEU A 231 -22.29 -12.38 -8.18
N PHE A 232 -22.72 -11.45 -9.04
CA PHE A 232 -21.86 -10.86 -10.07
C PHE A 232 -20.65 -10.17 -9.43
N LEU A 233 -20.87 -9.36 -8.39
CA LEU A 233 -19.77 -8.72 -7.64
C LEU A 233 -18.83 -9.75 -6.99
N LEU A 234 -19.37 -10.81 -6.38
CA LEU A 234 -18.58 -11.88 -5.77
C LEU A 234 -17.67 -12.57 -6.81
N ILE A 235 -18.19 -12.82 -8.01
CA ILE A 235 -17.44 -13.41 -9.12
C ILE A 235 -16.33 -12.45 -9.57
N LEU A 236 -16.64 -11.15 -9.73
CA LEU A 236 -15.63 -10.15 -10.08
C LEU A 236 -14.51 -10.07 -9.04
N GLN A 237 -14.85 -10.05 -7.75
CA GLN A 237 -13.87 -10.08 -6.67
C GLN A 237 -12.97 -11.32 -6.75
N LEU A 238 -13.56 -12.51 -6.98
CA LEU A 238 -12.81 -13.75 -7.11
C LEU A 238 -11.85 -13.72 -8.31
N ILE A 239 -12.31 -13.23 -9.46
CA ILE A 239 -11.51 -13.06 -10.68
C ILE A 239 -10.33 -12.13 -10.41
N THR A 240 -10.56 -10.96 -9.82
CA THR A 240 -9.49 -10.00 -9.50
C THR A 240 -8.49 -10.58 -8.50
N ILE A 241 -8.96 -11.26 -7.45
CA ILE A 241 -8.08 -11.94 -6.48
C ILE A 241 -7.22 -13.00 -7.20
N PHE A 242 -7.82 -13.81 -8.07
CA PHE A 242 -7.12 -14.87 -8.81
C PHE A 242 -6.03 -14.30 -9.73
N PHE A 243 -6.38 -13.31 -10.56
CA PHE A 243 -5.45 -12.68 -11.52
C PHE A 243 -4.44 -11.73 -10.87
N SER A 244 -4.55 -11.45 -9.57
CA SER A 244 -3.46 -10.81 -8.82
C SER A 244 -2.22 -11.71 -8.68
N GLN A 245 -2.40 -13.03 -8.85
CA GLN A 245 -1.39 -14.08 -8.69
C GLN A 245 -0.59 -13.99 -7.37
N SER A 246 -1.21 -13.48 -6.29
CA SER A 246 -0.52 -13.22 -5.02
C SER A 246 -0.77 -14.32 -3.99
N ARG A 247 0.30 -15.05 -3.62
CA ARG A 247 0.23 -16.23 -2.72
C ARG A 247 -0.30 -15.90 -1.32
N GLY A 248 0.23 -14.86 -0.68
CA GLY A 248 -0.16 -14.45 0.68
C GLY A 248 -1.67 -14.20 0.82
N PRO A 249 -2.26 -13.32 -0.01
CA PRO A 249 -3.70 -13.10 -0.02
C PRO A 249 -4.53 -14.36 -0.33
N LEU A 250 -4.09 -15.24 -1.23
CA LEU A 250 -4.80 -16.49 -1.51
C LEU A 250 -4.83 -17.42 -0.28
N ILE A 251 -3.71 -17.53 0.44
CA ILE A 251 -3.65 -18.30 1.71
C ILE A 251 -4.55 -17.64 2.76
N GLY A 252 -4.49 -16.32 2.89
CA GLY A 252 -5.37 -15.57 3.79
C GLY A 252 -6.85 -15.81 3.49
N MET A 253 -7.25 -15.71 2.22
CA MET A 253 -8.61 -16.01 1.76
C MET A 253 -9.01 -17.44 2.11
N LEU A 254 -8.16 -18.43 1.81
CA LEU A 254 -8.43 -19.83 2.10
C LEU A 254 -8.70 -20.06 3.59
N VAL A 255 -7.84 -19.53 4.46
CA VAL A 255 -7.99 -19.68 5.92
C VAL A 255 -9.22 -18.92 6.41
N GLY A 256 -9.41 -17.66 6.02
CA GLY A 256 -10.58 -16.87 6.41
C GLY A 256 -11.90 -17.50 5.99
N MET A 257 -11.99 -17.99 4.74
CA MET A 257 -13.17 -18.68 4.23
C MET A 257 -13.39 -20.05 4.87
N THR A 258 -12.32 -20.73 5.29
CA THR A 258 -12.42 -21.93 6.11
C THR A 258 -13.08 -21.62 7.45
N PHE A 259 -12.66 -20.56 8.13
CA PHE A 259 -13.30 -20.12 9.38
C PHE A 259 -14.75 -19.68 9.15
N PHE A 260 -15.03 -18.97 8.05
CA PHE A 260 -16.41 -18.63 7.67
C PHE A 260 -17.27 -19.90 7.56
N ALA A 261 -16.82 -20.90 6.81
CA ALA A 261 -17.56 -22.13 6.59
C ALA A 261 -17.73 -22.96 7.88
N ILE A 262 -16.69 -23.09 8.70
CA ILE A 262 -16.74 -23.77 10.00
C ILE A 262 -17.77 -23.10 10.89
N LEU A 263 -17.67 -21.78 11.11
CA LEU A 263 -18.56 -21.05 12.01
C LEU A 263 -19.99 -20.98 11.50
N TYR A 264 -20.19 -20.86 10.18
CA TYR A 264 -21.52 -20.90 9.58
C TYR A 264 -22.15 -22.29 9.72
N SER A 265 -21.37 -23.35 9.49
CA SER A 265 -21.84 -24.73 9.64
C SER A 265 -22.22 -25.10 11.08
N LEU A 266 -21.65 -24.45 12.11
CA LEU A 266 -22.02 -24.67 13.52
C LEU A 266 -23.51 -24.42 13.78
N HIS A 267 -24.14 -23.58 12.96
CA HIS A 267 -25.55 -23.19 13.03
C HIS A 267 -26.42 -23.95 12.03
N ILE A 268 -25.84 -24.86 11.23
CA ILE A 268 -26.55 -25.73 10.29
C ILE A 268 -26.50 -27.18 10.79
N SER A 269 -25.29 -27.67 11.04
CA SER A 269 -25.05 -29.01 11.57
C SER A 269 -23.65 -29.12 12.17
N ARG A 270 -23.56 -29.56 13.42
CA ARG A 270 -22.23 -29.78 14.05
C ARG A 270 -21.46 -30.95 13.43
N TRP A 271 -22.16 -31.94 12.86
CA TRP A 271 -21.51 -33.00 12.06
C TRP A 271 -20.91 -32.45 10.77
N LEU A 272 -21.60 -31.52 10.11
CA LEU A 272 -21.03 -30.79 8.98
C LEU A 272 -19.79 -30.02 9.43
N THR A 273 -19.80 -29.37 10.60
CA THR A 273 -18.60 -28.69 11.14
C THR A 273 -17.43 -29.63 11.36
N VAL A 274 -17.64 -30.78 12.01
CA VAL A 274 -16.58 -31.79 12.20
C VAL A 274 -16.05 -32.29 10.85
N THR A 275 -16.93 -32.48 9.87
CA THR A 275 -16.55 -32.90 8.51
C THR A 275 -15.71 -31.83 7.82
N MET A 276 -16.12 -30.56 7.90
CA MET A 276 -15.36 -29.43 7.37
C MET A 276 -13.97 -29.32 8.01
N ILE A 277 -13.87 -29.46 9.34
CA ILE A 277 -12.57 -29.46 10.02
C ILE A 277 -11.73 -30.67 9.61
N GLY A 278 -12.34 -31.85 9.47
CA GLY A 278 -11.66 -33.05 8.96
C GLY A 278 -11.09 -32.85 7.55
N LEU A 279 -11.84 -32.20 6.66
CA LEU A 279 -11.38 -31.84 5.31
C LEU A 279 -10.22 -30.83 5.34
N VAL A 280 -10.25 -29.87 6.27
CA VAL A 280 -9.15 -28.91 6.46
C VAL A 280 -7.88 -29.63 6.93
N ILE A 281 -7.99 -30.53 7.91
CA ILE A 281 -6.87 -31.32 8.41
C ILE A 281 -6.33 -32.21 7.28
N ALA A 282 -7.20 -32.88 6.52
CA ALA A 282 -6.81 -33.68 5.37
C ALA A 282 -6.12 -32.84 4.29
N GLY A 283 -6.60 -31.62 4.04
CA GLY A 283 -6.00 -30.65 3.13
C GLY A 283 -4.61 -30.20 3.57
N ILE A 284 -4.42 -29.91 4.86
CA ILE A 284 -3.10 -29.57 5.43
C ILE A 284 -2.14 -30.76 5.30
N VAL A 285 -2.58 -31.96 5.67
CA VAL A 285 -1.78 -33.19 5.52
C VAL A 285 -1.43 -33.43 4.05
N PHE A 286 -2.39 -33.19 3.15
CA PHE A 286 -2.15 -33.25 1.70
C PHE A 286 -1.09 -32.24 1.27
N ILE A 287 -1.18 -30.97 1.66
CA ILE A 287 -0.18 -29.94 1.29
C ILE A 287 1.21 -30.30 1.83
N VAL A 288 1.31 -30.68 3.10
CA VAL A 288 2.60 -31.09 3.72
C VAL A 288 3.18 -32.28 2.97
N THR A 289 2.39 -33.34 2.78
CA THR A 289 2.82 -34.54 2.05
C THR A 289 3.17 -34.21 0.60
N PHE A 290 2.39 -33.33 -0.04
CA PHE A 290 2.62 -32.88 -1.41
C PHE A 290 3.90 -32.08 -1.56
N ASN A 291 4.43 -31.45 -0.50
CA ASN A 291 5.68 -30.66 -0.50
C ASN A 291 6.92 -31.45 0.01
N LEU A 292 6.78 -32.70 0.47
CA LEU A 292 7.93 -33.53 0.90
C LEU A 292 8.82 -34.01 -0.28
N PRO A 293 10.17 -34.02 -0.18
CA PRO A 293 11.07 -34.30 -1.30
C PRO A 293 10.95 -35.67 -2.01
N ASN A 294 10.20 -36.64 -1.47
CA ASN A 294 10.05 -37.99 -2.03
C ASN A 294 8.62 -38.55 -1.85
N SER A 295 7.61 -37.69 -1.96
CA SER A 295 6.23 -38.11 -1.73
C SER A 295 5.64 -38.87 -2.93
N PRO A 296 4.65 -39.75 -2.72
CA PRO A 296 3.93 -40.41 -3.81
C PRO A 296 3.16 -39.44 -4.72
N LEU A 297 3.09 -38.16 -4.33
CA LEU A 297 2.44 -37.08 -5.07
C LEU A 297 3.45 -36.19 -5.81
N ALA A 298 4.75 -36.47 -5.77
CA ALA A 298 5.78 -35.62 -6.37
C ALA A 298 5.56 -35.37 -7.88
N SER A 299 5.05 -36.36 -8.62
CA SER A 299 4.73 -36.23 -10.05
C SER A 299 3.64 -35.22 -10.37
N LEU A 300 2.79 -34.87 -9.40
CA LEU A 300 1.77 -33.82 -9.56
C LEU A 300 2.37 -32.41 -9.47
N ARG A 301 3.65 -32.25 -9.10
CA ARG A 301 4.31 -30.94 -9.05
C ARG A 301 4.63 -30.35 -10.42
N ASP A 302 4.74 -31.20 -11.44
CA ASP A 302 5.05 -30.77 -12.80
C ASP A 302 3.79 -30.33 -13.58
N VAL A 303 2.59 -30.56 -13.00
CA VAL A 303 1.31 -30.17 -13.61
C VAL A 303 1.08 -28.67 -13.43
N PRO A 304 0.78 -27.89 -14.49
CA PRO A 304 0.48 -26.46 -14.38
C PRO A 304 -0.63 -26.17 -13.35
N TYR A 305 -0.48 -25.09 -12.59
CA TYR A 305 -1.35 -24.65 -11.48
C TYR A 305 -1.38 -25.57 -10.24
N ILE A 306 -1.41 -26.91 -10.41
CA ILE A 306 -1.32 -27.87 -9.30
C ILE A 306 0.09 -27.85 -8.69
N GLY A 307 1.12 -27.77 -9.54
CA GLY A 307 2.51 -27.63 -9.14
C GLY A 307 2.81 -26.43 -8.26
N ARG A 308 2.04 -25.35 -8.41
CA ARG A 308 2.16 -24.17 -7.54
C ARG A 308 1.85 -24.48 -6.08
N LEU A 309 0.99 -25.48 -5.80
CA LEU A 309 0.73 -25.95 -4.44
C LEU A 309 1.94 -26.68 -3.82
N GLY A 310 2.84 -27.20 -4.67
CA GLY A 310 4.07 -27.89 -4.29
C GLY A 310 5.25 -26.93 -4.07
N GLN A 311 5.04 -25.65 -4.38
CA GLN A 311 5.98 -24.54 -4.17
C GLN A 311 5.51 -23.59 -3.05
N LEU A 312 4.38 -23.89 -2.37
CA LEU A 312 3.81 -23.03 -1.32
C LEU A 312 4.72 -22.92 -0.10
N THR A 313 5.51 -23.96 0.18
CA THR A 313 6.47 -24.00 1.29
C THR A 313 7.92 -23.77 0.84
N GLU A 314 8.12 -23.54 -0.47
CA GLU A 314 9.45 -23.37 -1.06
C GLU A 314 10.03 -22.00 -0.69
N SER A 315 11.08 -22.03 0.13
CA SER A 315 11.73 -20.85 0.69
C SER A 315 13.17 -20.67 0.20
N SER A 316 13.64 -21.57 -0.66
CA SER A 316 14.99 -21.60 -1.22
C SER A 316 15.14 -20.82 -2.53
N GLU A 317 14.04 -20.52 -3.23
CA GLU A 317 14.08 -19.86 -4.55
C GLU A 317 13.15 -18.64 -4.65
N GLY A 318 13.46 -17.77 -5.63
CA GLY A 318 12.65 -16.60 -5.99
C GLY A 318 12.34 -15.66 -4.81
N THR A 319 11.08 -15.22 -4.73
CA THR A 319 10.61 -14.27 -3.69
C THR A 319 10.59 -14.88 -2.28
N GLY A 320 10.60 -16.21 -2.16
CA GLY A 320 10.71 -16.90 -0.86
C GLY A 320 12.10 -16.71 -0.24
N ARG A 321 13.15 -16.88 -1.05
CA ARG A 321 14.54 -16.71 -0.60
C ARG A 321 14.83 -15.30 -0.12
N VAL A 322 14.37 -14.30 -0.88
CA VAL A 322 14.45 -12.87 -0.52
C VAL A 322 13.92 -12.64 0.90
N ARG A 323 12.71 -13.12 1.20
CA ARG A 323 12.08 -12.93 2.52
C ARG A 323 12.86 -13.61 3.62
N VAL A 324 13.33 -14.84 3.41
CA VAL A 324 14.13 -15.56 4.42
C VAL A 324 15.43 -14.82 4.72
N LEU A 325 16.11 -14.26 3.72
CA LEU A 325 17.30 -13.43 3.91
C LEU A 325 16.98 -12.16 4.71
N ILE A 326 15.88 -11.47 4.37
CA ILE A 326 15.42 -10.29 5.11
C ILE A 326 15.09 -10.65 6.57
N TRP A 327 14.46 -11.80 6.81
CA TRP A 327 14.16 -12.28 8.16
C TRP A 327 15.44 -12.64 8.94
N GLY A 328 16.46 -13.17 8.27
CA GLY A 328 17.79 -13.39 8.85
C GLY A 328 18.37 -12.09 9.40
N GLY A 329 18.53 -11.06 8.55
CA GLY A 329 19.03 -9.75 8.99
C GLY A 329 18.12 -9.08 10.03
N ALA A 330 16.80 -9.31 9.98
CA ALA A 330 15.88 -8.80 10.99
C ALA A 330 16.11 -9.44 12.37
N THR A 331 16.42 -10.74 12.41
CA THR A 331 16.76 -11.42 13.66
C THR A 331 18.09 -10.94 14.24
N GLU A 332 19.08 -10.65 13.39
CA GLU A 332 20.36 -10.08 13.81
C GLU A 332 20.21 -8.65 14.33
N LEU A 333 19.43 -7.81 13.63
CA LEU A 333 19.05 -6.47 14.08
C LEU A 333 18.42 -6.53 15.48
N LEU A 334 17.42 -7.40 15.66
CA LEU A 334 16.75 -7.57 16.95
C LEU A 334 17.68 -8.12 18.04
N ALA A 335 18.69 -8.92 17.70
CA ALA A 335 19.67 -9.43 18.66
C ALA A 335 20.72 -8.38 19.06
N SER A 336 20.96 -7.39 18.20
CA SER A 336 22.06 -6.41 18.37
C SER A 336 21.89 -5.48 19.58
N ASN A 337 20.66 -5.19 20.01
CA ASN A 337 20.40 -4.22 21.07
C ASN A 337 19.17 -4.59 21.91
N PRO A 338 19.35 -5.18 23.11
CA PRO A 338 18.25 -5.67 23.95
C PRO A 338 17.20 -4.61 24.33
N LEU A 339 17.63 -3.36 24.55
CA LEU A 339 16.70 -2.27 24.85
C LEU A 339 15.80 -1.99 23.63
N ARG A 340 16.39 -1.95 22.43
CA ARG A 340 15.64 -1.75 21.18
C ARG A 340 14.73 -2.92 20.85
N THR A 341 15.14 -4.15 21.13
CA THR A 341 14.25 -5.32 21.03
C THR A 341 13.02 -5.15 21.91
N LEU A 342 13.17 -4.58 23.10
CA LEU A 342 12.09 -4.42 24.06
C LEU A 342 11.09 -3.31 23.68
N ILE A 343 11.57 -2.11 23.31
CA ILE A 343 10.73 -0.92 23.08
C ILE A 343 10.54 -0.54 21.61
N GLY A 344 11.34 -1.12 20.70
CA GLY A 344 11.35 -0.83 19.27
C GLY A 344 12.40 0.20 18.84
N TYR A 345 12.69 0.21 17.53
CA TYR A 345 13.47 1.21 16.82
C TYR A 345 12.62 2.42 16.39
N GLY A 346 11.30 2.25 16.38
CA GLY A 346 10.30 3.27 16.04
C GLY A 346 9.61 3.01 14.69
N PRO A 347 8.39 3.51 14.47
CA PRO A 347 7.70 3.40 13.20
C PRO A 347 8.52 3.86 11.99
N GLU A 348 8.45 3.09 10.91
CA GLU A 348 9.11 3.37 9.63
C GLU A 348 10.64 3.52 9.70
N SER A 349 11.29 3.00 10.75
CA SER A 349 12.74 3.10 10.96
C SER A 349 13.57 1.96 10.33
N MET A 350 12.93 0.91 9.83
CA MET A 350 13.63 -0.29 9.35
C MET A 350 14.65 0.02 8.24
N HIS A 351 14.28 0.84 7.26
CA HIS A 351 15.15 1.20 6.12
C HIS A 351 16.50 1.82 6.51
N VAL A 352 16.62 2.42 7.70
CA VAL A 352 17.90 2.94 8.23
C VAL A 352 18.51 2.01 9.28
N ALA A 353 17.70 1.36 10.12
CA ALA A 353 18.18 0.46 11.16
C ALA A 353 18.79 -0.84 10.60
N TYR A 354 18.29 -1.29 9.45
CA TYR A 354 18.61 -2.59 8.85
C TYR A 354 19.94 -2.61 8.11
N ASN A 355 20.47 -1.44 7.70
CA ASN A 355 21.65 -1.34 6.84
C ASN A 355 22.89 -2.13 7.33
N PRO A 356 23.23 -2.14 8.63
CA PRO A 356 24.36 -2.94 9.13
C PRO A 356 24.13 -4.45 9.11
N PHE A 357 22.88 -4.88 8.98
CA PHE A 357 22.45 -6.28 8.99
C PHE A 357 21.96 -6.75 7.62
N TYR A 358 22.25 -5.97 6.58
CA TYR A 358 21.90 -6.33 5.21
C TYR A 358 22.75 -7.52 4.75
N PRO A 359 22.14 -8.65 4.35
CA PRO A 359 22.88 -9.83 3.91
C PRO A 359 23.38 -9.65 2.47
N SER A 360 24.64 -9.94 2.20
CA SER A 360 25.23 -9.75 0.87
C SER A 360 24.59 -10.60 -0.22
N GLU A 361 24.14 -11.82 0.10
CA GLU A 361 23.38 -12.68 -0.82
C GLU A 361 22.13 -12.01 -1.38
N LEU A 362 21.48 -11.12 -0.61
CA LEU A 362 20.26 -10.44 -1.04
C LEU A 362 20.54 -9.47 -2.20
N ALA A 363 21.72 -8.84 -2.23
CA ALA A 363 22.13 -7.97 -3.33
C ALA A 363 22.29 -8.72 -4.66
N GLN A 364 22.41 -10.05 -4.64
CA GLN A 364 22.50 -10.86 -5.86
C GLN A 364 21.13 -11.21 -6.45
N ILE A 365 20.06 -11.15 -5.64
CA ILE A 365 18.71 -11.55 -6.02
C ILE A 365 17.83 -10.32 -6.31
N GLU A 366 17.94 -9.27 -5.50
CA GLU A 366 17.20 -8.02 -5.67
C GLU A 366 18.04 -6.89 -6.30
N ALA A 367 17.42 -5.72 -6.48
CA ALA A 367 18.15 -4.52 -6.86
C ALA A 367 19.26 -4.25 -5.83
N ARG A 368 20.51 -4.32 -6.31
CA ARG A 368 21.70 -4.17 -5.48
C ARG A 368 21.64 -2.90 -4.63
N ASN A 369 21.88 -3.04 -3.33
CA ASN A 369 21.93 -1.95 -2.34
C ASN A 369 20.60 -1.23 -2.03
N ALA A 370 19.45 -1.79 -2.43
CA ALA A 370 18.17 -1.30 -1.95
C ALA A 370 17.87 -1.89 -0.56
N SER A 371 18.03 -1.08 0.50
CA SER A 371 17.66 -1.50 1.85
C SER A 371 16.14 -1.68 1.97
N PRO A 372 15.65 -2.80 2.53
CA PRO A 372 14.22 -3.04 2.66
C PRO A 372 13.55 -2.04 3.62
N ASP A 373 12.42 -1.46 3.21
CA ASP A 373 11.59 -0.62 4.07
C ASP A 373 10.72 -1.42 5.05
N ARG A 374 10.46 -2.69 4.71
CA ARG A 374 9.65 -3.66 5.47
C ARG A 374 10.24 -5.07 5.36
N SER A 375 9.93 -5.91 6.34
CA SER A 375 10.33 -7.31 6.36
C SER A 375 9.44 -8.25 5.55
N HIS A 376 8.35 -7.73 4.98
CA HIS A 376 7.26 -8.52 4.37
C HIS A 376 6.65 -9.55 5.35
N ASN A 377 6.66 -9.22 6.63
CA ASN A 377 6.09 -10.03 7.70
C ASN A 377 5.74 -9.16 8.91
N GLU A 378 4.46 -9.10 9.28
CA GLU A 378 4.00 -8.25 10.38
C GLU A 378 4.67 -8.56 11.73
N THR A 379 5.04 -9.82 12.01
CA THR A 379 5.72 -10.15 13.29
C THR A 379 7.08 -9.44 13.38
N PHE A 380 7.90 -9.51 12.33
CA PHE A 380 9.19 -8.82 12.32
C PHE A 380 9.02 -7.30 12.22
N ASP A 381 8.08 -6.82 11.40
CA ASP A 381 7.80 -5.38 11.29
C ASP A 381 7.39 -4.79 12.65
N SER A 382 6.53 -5.47 13.40
CA SER A 382 6.09 -5.02 14.72
C SER A 382 7.17 -5.13 15.78
N LEU A 383 7.96 -6.21 15.79
CA LEU A 383 9.10 -6.33 16.71
C LEU A 383 10.12 -5.21 16.48
N ILE A 384 10.45 -4.89 15.22
CA ILE A 384 11.38 -3.79 14.89
C ILE A 384 10.74 -2.44 15.22
N THR A 385 9.47 -2.24 14.89
CA THR A 385 8.79 -0.94 14.99
C THR A 385 8.43 -0.54 16.42
N ILE A 386 7.76 -1.44 17.17
CA ILE A 386 7.19 -1.17 18.50
C ILE A 386 7.74 -2.09 19.61
N GLY A 387 8.73 -2.93 19.29
CA GLY A 387 9.38 -3.81 20.26
C GLY A 387 8.51 -4.96 20.75
N VAL A 388 9.07 -5.80 21.62
CA VAL A 388 8.35 -6.91 22.26
C VAL A 388 7.12 -6.44 23.03
N ILE A 389 7.17 -5.25 23.67
CA ILE A 389 6.02 -4.69 24.39
C ILE A 389 4.86 -4.43 23.43
N GLY A 390 5.13 -3.70 22.34
CA GLY A 390 4.11 -3.37 21.35
C GLY A 390 3.62 -4.59 20.58
N PHE A 391 4.54 -5.48 20.21
CA PHE A 391 4.21 -6.76 19.59
C PHE A 391 3.27 -7.59 20.46
N THR A 392 3.57 -7.73 21.76
CA THR A 392 2.71 -8.43 22.71
C THR A 392 1.34 -7.76 22.81
N ALA A 393 1.28 -6.43 22.82
CA ALA A 393 0.03 -5.68 22.82
C ALA A 393 -0.79 -5.93 21.54
N GLN A 394 -0.14 -6.03 20.38
CA GLN A 394 -0.79 -6.32 19.11
C GLN A 394 -1.31 -7.77 19.05
N THR A 395 -0.51 -8.75 19.47
CA THR A 395 -0.97 -10.14 19.59
C THR A 395 -2.16 -10.21 20.55
N PHE A 396 -2.09 -9.53 21.69
CA PHE A 396 -3.19 -9.45 22.64
C PHE A 396 -4.46 -8.82 22.05
N LEU A 397 -4.33 -7.80 21.19
CA LEU A 397 -5.45 -7.21 20.46
C LEU A 397 -6.14 -8.22 19.55
N PHE A 398 -5.39 -8.96 18.71
CA PHE A 398 -5.96 -9.99 17.84
C PHE A 398 -6.63 -11.11 18.64
N LEU A 399 -5.96 -11.62 19.68
CA LEU A 399 -6.52 -12.67 20.54
C LEU A 399 -7.78 -12.21 21.28
N SER A 400 -7.81 -10.95 21.72
CA SER A 400 -9.00 -10.36 22.33
C SER A 400 -10.16 -10.28 21.33
N LEU A 401 -9.88 -9.87 20.10
CA LEU A 401 -10.90 -9.79 19.05
C LEU A 401 -11.46 -11.18 18.72
N PHE A 402 -10.61 -12.20 18.55
CA PHE A 402 -11.05 -13.58 18.35
C PHE A 402 -11.89 -14.09 19.52
N TYR A 403 -11.43 -13.86 20.75
CA TYR A 403 -12.14 -14.26 21.97
C TYR A 403 -13.53 -13.61 22.07
N TYR A 404 -13.61 -12.29 21.94
CA TYR A 404 -14.86 -11.57 22.10
C TYR A 404 -15.86 -11.93 21.00
N THR A 405 -15.44 -12.02 19.74
CA THR A 405 -16.35 -12.40 18.66
C THR A 405 -16.87 -13.83 18.82
N LEU A 406 -16.02 -14.79 19.21
CA LEU A 406 -16.47 -16.15 19.51
C LEU A 406 -17.38 -16.21 20.74
N SER A 407 -17.17 -15.36 21.74
CA SER A 407 -18.05 -15.24 22.90
C SER A 407 -19.42 -14.67 22.52
N TRP A 408 -19.48 -13.65 21.67
CA TRP A 408 -20.76 -13.09 21.19
C TRP A 408 -21.53 -14.05 20.27
N LEU A 409 -20.83 -14.93 19.56
CA LEU A 409 -21.42 -16.05 18.81
C LEU A 409 -21.87 -17.22 19.71
N GLY A 410 -21.72 -17.11 21.03
CA GLY A 410 -22.12 -18.17 21.96
C GLY A 410 -21.20 -19.40 21.96
N VAL A 411 -20.01 -19.32 21.36
CA VAL A 411 -19.03 -20.43 21.31
C VAL A 411 -18.17 -20.46 22.58
N ILE A 412 -18.01 -19.32 23.27
CA ILE A 412 -17.28 -19.19 24.53
C ILE A 412 -18.19 -18.55 25.59
N ASN A 413 -18.77 -19.39 26.45
CA ASN A 413 -19.78 -18.98 27.45
C ASN A 413 -19.38 -19.24 28.89
N SER A 414 -18.30 -20.02 29.14
CA SER A 414 -17.85 -20.37 30.49
C SER A 414 -16.37 -20.07 30.72
N ALA A 415 -15.98 -19.95 31.99
CA ALA A 415 -14.58 -19.77 32.37
C ALA A 415 -13.69 -20.95 31.91
N ALA A 416 -14.23 -22.17 31.91
CA ALA A 416 -13.51 -23.35 31.43
C ALA A 416 -13.25 -23.27 29.92
N GLN A 417 -14.26 -22.90 29.12
CA GLN A 417 -14.11 -22.69 27.67
C GLN A 417 -13.12 -21.57 27.36
N ARG A 418 -13.19 -20.44 28.08
CA ARG A 418 -12.22 -19.34 27.95
C ARG A 418 -10.80 -19.82 28.24
N ASN A 419 -10.59 -20.53 29.35
CA ASN A 419 -9.26 -21.00 29.73
C ASN A 419 -8.73 -22.04 28.74
N LEU A 420 -9.59 -22.92 28.21
CA LEU A 420 -9.23 -23.86 27.15
C LEU A 420 -8.83 -23.15 25.86
N PHE A 421 -9.62 -22.16 25.43
CA PHE A 421 -9.31 -21.32 24.27
C PHE A 421 -7.93 -20.64 24.42
N ILE A 422 -7.71 -19.96 25.54
CA ILE A 422 -6.43 -19.29 25.82
C ILE A 422 -5.29 -20.32 25.83
N GLY A 423 -5.47 -21.45 26.52
CA GLY A 423 -4.48 -22.51 26.61
C GLY A 423 -4.08 -23.06 25.24
N LEU A 424 -5.05 -23.37 24.37
CA LEU A 424 -4.79 -23.91 23.04
C LEU A 424 -4.12 -22.90 22.11
N VAL A 425 -4.54 -21.64 22.13
CA VAL A 425 -3.96 -20.61 21.27
C VAL A 425 -2.55 -20.23 21.72
N VAL A 426 -2.31 -20.12 23.03
CA VAL A 426 -0.97 -19.85 23.58
C VAL A 426 -0.04 -21.05 23.35
N ALA A 427 -0.51 -22.28 23.59
CA ALA A 427 0.28 -23.49 23.34
C ALA A 427 0.59 -23.65 21.85
N GLY A 428 -0.40 -23.44 20.98
CA GLY A 428 -0.24 -23.48 19.53
C GLY A 428 0.76 -22.44 19.04
N GLY A 429 0.61 -21.17 19.46
CA GLY A 429 1.55 -20.10 19.13
C GLY A 429 2.97 -20.39 19.63
N SER A 430 3.12 -20.84 20.87
CA SER A 430 4.42 -21.18 21.46
C SER A 430 5.09 -22.33 20.70
N ALA A 431 4.34 -23.39 20.38
CA ALA A 431 4.84 -24.51 19.58
C ALA A 431 5.24 -24.04 18.17
N GLY A 432 4.42 -23.21 17.53
CA GLY A 432 4.72 -22.63 16.21
C GLY A 432 5.96 -21.73 16.21
N ALA A 433 6.23 -21.00 17.30
CA ALA A 433 7.44 -20.19 17.45
C ALA A 433 8.70 -21.02 17.72
N ILE A 434 8.60 -22.05 18.57
CA ILE A 434 9.74 -22.84 19.06
C ILE A 434 10.14 -23.94 18.09
N LEU A 435 9.18 -24.63 17.46
CA LEU A 435 9.46 -25.80 16.62
C LEU A 435 10.41 -25.48 15.45
N PRO A 436 10.24 -24.39 14.67
CA PRO A 436 11.19 -24.04 13.62
C PRO A 436 12.60 -23.76 14.16
N TYR A 437 12.70 -23.12 15.33
CA TYR A 437 13.97 -22.89 15.99
C TYR A 437 14.66 -24.20 16.40
N LEU A 438 13.92 -25.18 16.92
CA LEU A 438 14.48 -26.49 17.27
C LEU A 438 14.96 -27.29 16.04
N LEU A 439 14.36 -27.05 14.87
CA LEU A 439 14.71 -27.74 13.62
C LEU A 439 15.92 -27.10 12.93
N GLU A 440 16.08 -25.78 12.99
CA GLU A 440 17.11 -25.06 12.22
C GLU A 440 18.15 -24.29 13.05
N GLY A 441 17.94 -24.13 14.36
CA GLY A 441 18.80 -23.35 15.24
C GLY A 441 18.70 -21.83 15.07
N GLN A 442 17.77 -21.31 14.26
CA GLN A 442 17.59 -19.88 13.98
C GLN A 442 16.14 -19.43 14.12
N PHE A 443 15.92 -18.17 14.50
CA PHE A 443 14.57 -17.59 14.66
C PHE A 443 13.96 -17.02 13.37
N ARG A 444 14.59 -17.22 12.21
CA ARG A 444 14.14 -16.64 10.92
C ARG A 444 12.71 -17.03 10.52
N TYR A 445 12.20 -18.18 10.97
CA TYR A 445 10.82 -18.62 10.71
C TYR A 445 9.82 -18.27 11.81
N LEU A 446 10.23 -17.56 12.87
CA LEU A 446 9.36 -17.10 13.96
C LEU A 446 8.13 -16.36 13.42
N GLY A 447 8.35 -15.48 12.44
CA GLY A 447 7.32 -14.62 11.88
C GLY A 447 6.21 -15.34 11.13
N VAL A 448 6.40 -16.59 10.71
CA VAL A 448 5.33 -17.42 10.10
C VAL A 448 4.88 -18.55 11.02
N GLY A 449 5.79 -19.06 11.85
CA GLY A 449 5.50 -20.15 12.78
C GLY A 449 4.52 -19.75 13.88
N LEU A 450 4.73 -18.59 14.53
CA LEU A 450 3.85 -18.08 15.58
C LEU A 450 2.37 -17.89 15.11
N PRO A 451 2.08 -17.12 14.04
CA PRO A 451 0.71 -16.92 13.58
C PRO A 451 0.06 -18.23 13.09
N ALA A 452 0.82 -19.12 12.45
CA ALA A 452 0.32 -20.44 12.04
C ALA A 452 -0.06 -21.30 13.27
N GLY A 453 0.75 -21.25 14.32
CA GLY A 453 0.47 -21.89 15.60
C GLY A 453 -0.78 -21.35 16.29
N ILE A 454 -0.98 -20.02 16.27
CA ILE A 454 -2.19 -19.36 16.78
C ILE A 454 -3.42 -19.85 16.00
N ALA A 455 -3.37 -19.86 14.67
CA ALA A 455 -4.45 -20.32 13.82
C ALA A 455 -4.77 -21.82 14.06
N ALA A 456 -3.75 -22.66 14.24
CA ALA A 456 -3.93 -24.07 14.59
C ALA A 456 -4.60 -24.24 15.95
N GLY A 457 -4.23 -23.44 16.96
CA GLY A 457 -4.89 -23.42 18.28
C GLY A 457 -6.37 -23.03 18.20
N LEU A 458 -6.73 -22.07 17.34
CA LEU A 458 -8.11 -21.70 17.07
C LEU A 458 -8.92 -22.83 16.43
N ILE A 459 -8.37 -23.50 15.42
CA ILE A 459 -9.00 -24.66 14.77
C ILE A 459 -9.20 -25.80 15.79
N ALA A 460 -8.18 -26.09 16.60
CA ALA A 460 -8.25 -27.10 17.65
C ALA A 460 -9.36 -26.79 18.67
N TYR A 461 -9.50 -25.53 19.08
CA TYR A 461 -10.59 -25.12 19.98
C TYR A 461 -11.96 -25.36 19.35
N LEU A 462 -12.17 -24.94 18.09
CA LEU A 462 -13.45 -25.13 17.38
C LEU A 462 -13.77 -26.61 17.16
N LEU A 463 -12.76 -27.46 16.95
CA LEU A 463 -12.93 -28.91 16.84
C LEU A 463 -13.42 -29.51 18.16
N ILE A 464 -12.73 -29.20 19.26
CA ILE A 464 -13.09 -29.70 20.60
C ILE A 464 -14.48 -29.20 21.00
N TYR A 465 -14.81 -27.93 20.70
CA TYR A 465 -16.13 -27.36 20.93
C TYR A 465 -17.21 -28.12 20.13
N SER A 466 -17.00 -28.33 18.83
CA SER A 466 -17.93 -29.03 17.95
C SER A 466 -18.21 -30.47 18.44
N ILE A 467 -17.15 -31.20 18.80
CA ILE A 467 -17.27 -32.59 19.28
C ILE A 467 -17.98 -32.65 20.64
N SER A 468 -17.65 -31.76 21.57
CA SER A 468 -18.25 -31.74 22.91
C SER A 468 -19.74 -31.37 22.92
N HIS A 469 -20.24 -30.73 21.85
CA HIS A 469 -21.62 -30.27 21.75
C HIS A 469 -22.41 -30.95 20.62
N LEU A 470 -21.98 -32.12 20.11
CA LEU A 470 -22.63 -32.82 18.97
C LEU A 470 -24.15 -33.04 19.11
N ARG A 471 -24.69 -33.06 20.33
CA ARG A 471 -26.11 -33.34 20.61
C ARG A 471 -26.96 -32.12 21.02
N ALA A 472 -26.39 -30.91 21.09
CA ALA A 472 -27.18 -29.74 21.44
C ALA A 472 -28.09 -29.30 20.26
N GLU A 473 -29.17 -28.57 20.55
CA GLU A 473 -30.06 -28.05 19.51
C GLU A 473 -29.35 -27.02 18.61
N GLU A 474 -29.85 -26.88 17.39
CA GLU A 474 -29.31 -26.02 16.34
C GLU A 474 -30.24 -24.82 16.14
N GLU A 475 -29.72 -23.61 16.32
CA GLU A 475 -30.46 -22.38 16.03
C GLU A 475 -30.09 -21.83 14.65
N PRO A 476 -31.07 -21.35 13.87
CA PRO A 476 -30.80 -20.76 12.56
C PRO A 476 -29.94 -19.50 12.70
N VAL A 477 -28.95 -19.34 11.81
CA VAL A 477 -28.09 -18.14 11.76
C VAL A 477 -28.92 -16.87 11.67
N LYS A 478 -28.90 -16.04 12.72
CA LYS A 478 -29.46 -14.69 12.72
C LYS A 478 -28.58 -13.76 11.89
N SER A 479 -29.15 -12.70 11.30
CA SER A 479 -28.37 -11.75 10.49
C SER A 479 -27.21 -11.12 11.26
N ARG A 480 -27.38 -10.87 12.57
CA ARG A 480 -26.29 -10.42 13.45
C ARG A 480 -25.10 -11.39 13.45
N ASP A 481 -25.39 -12.67 13.64
CA ASP A 481 -24.35 -13.70 13.75
C ASP A 481 -23.67 -13.93 12.41
N ALA A 482 -24.41 -13.84 11.30
CA ALA A 482 -23.84 -13.86 9.95
C ALA A 482 -22.82 -12.72 9.75
N LEU A 483 -23.12 -11.51 10.21
CA LEU A 483 -22.21 -10.37 10.14
C LEU A 483 -20.97 -10.56 11.02
N LEU A 484 -21.13 -11.05 12.25
CA LEU A 484 -20.00 -11.36 13.13
C LEU A 484 -19.09 -12.45 12.53
N ILE A 485 -19.65 -13.49 11.91
CA ILE A 485 -18.90 -14.53 11.22
C ILE A 485 -18.13 -13.95 10.02
N ALA A 486 -18.77 -13.11 9.20
CA ALA A 486 -18.13 -12.47 8.05
C ALA A 486 -16.98 -11.53 8.47
N LEU A 487 -17.19 -10.71 9.50
CA LEU A 487 -16.16 -9.83 10.05
C LEU A 487 -14.98 -10.63 10.63
N LEU A 488 -15.25 -11.69 11.39
CA LEU A 488 -14.20 -12.54 11.94
C LEU A 488 -13.41 -13.25 10.83
N ALA A 489 -14.08 -13.77 9.81
CA ALA A 489 -13.45 -14.39 8.65
C ALA A 489 -12.53 -13.40 7.90
N ALA A 490 -12.99 -12.16 7.69
CA ALA A 490 -12.19 -11.11 7.07
C ALA A 490 -10.96 -10.72 7.91
N VAL A 491 -11.12 -10.62 9.23
CA VAL A 491 -10.01 -10.33 10.15
C VAL A 491 -9.00 -11.48 10.19
N ILE A 492 -9.46 -12.73 10.18
CA ILE A 492 -8.56 -13.90 10.13
C ILE A 492 -7.82 -13.95 8.78
N ALA A 493 -8.51 -13.66 7.67
CA ALA A 493 -7.88 -13.58 6.35
C ALA A 493 -6.76 -12.54 6.34
N HIS A 494 -7.02 -11.35 6.89
CA HIS A 494 -6.02 -10.30 7.05
C HIS A 494 -4.89 -10.71 7.99
N PHE A 495 -5.19 -11.28 9.16
CA PHE A 495 -4.20 -11.76 10.13
C PHE A 495 -3.23 -12.75 9.49
N VAL A 496 -3.69 -13.67 8.65
CA VAL A 496 -2.82 -14.60 7.95
C VAL A 496 -2.03 -13.90 6.85
N GLU A 497 -2.68 -13.08 6.03
CA GLU A 497 -2.06 -12.41 4.88
C GLU A 497 -0.86 -11.54 5.26
N ILE A 498 -0.96 -10.74 6.33
CA ILE A 498 0.11 -9.80 6.74
C ILE A 498 1.40 -10.48 7.20
N HIS A 499 1.39 -11.80 7.46
CA HIS A 499 2.59 -12.57 7.79
C HIS A 499 3.29 -13.15 6.53
N PHE A 500 2.67 -12.99 5.36
CA PHE A 500 3.24 -13.30 4.05
C PHE A 500 3.27 -12.07 3.11
N GLY A 501 2.93 -10.90 3.63
CA GLY A 501 2.67 -9.65 2.92
C GLY A 501 3.05 -8.42 3.74
N ILE A 502 2.48 -7.26 3.41
CA ILE A 502 2.69 -6.01 4.16
C ILE A 502 1.31 -5.44 4.51
N ALA A 503 1.09 -5.07 5.77
CA ALA A 503 -0.07 -4.30 6.16
C ALA A 503 0.01 -2.89 5.56
N ILE A 504 -0.92 -2.56 4.65
CA ILE A 504 -0.97 -1.27 3.95
C ILE A 504 -2.03 -0.35 4.56
N GLY A 505 -2.04 0.91 4.11
CA GLY A 505 -2.99 1.90 4.61
C GLY A 505 -4.45 1.49 4.48
N VAL A 506 -4.80 0.81 3.38
CA VAL A 506 -6.14 0.28 3.12
C VAL A 506 -6.53 -0.80 4.12
N THR A 507 -5.72 -1.85 4.26
CA THR A 507 -6.05 -3.00 5.12
C THR A 507 -6.02 -2.63 6.60
N ARG A 508 -5.14 -1.70 7.01
CA ARG A 508 -5.12 -1.15 8.38
C ARG A 508 -6.40 -0.37 8.71
N LEU A 509 -6.86 0.50 7.82
CA LEU A 509 -8.14 1.21 8.00
C LEU A 509 -9.32 0.24 8.14
N TYR A 510 -9.36 -0.76 7.27
CA TYR A 510 -10.43 -1.77 7.25
C TYR A 510 -10.39 -2.66 8.49
N PHE A 511 -9.21 -3.10 8.93
CA PHE A 511 -9.04 -3.86 10.17
C PHE A 511 -9.60 -3.10 11.38
N TRP A 512 -9.19 -1.84 11.55
CA TRP A 512 -9.66 -1.01 12.66
C TRP A 512 -11.17 -0.72 12.58
N SER A 513 -11.70 -0.52 11.38
CA SER A 513 -13.15 -0.35 11.18
C SER A 513 -13.93 -1.63 11.50
N TYR A 514 -13.42 -2.80 11.10
CA TYR A 514 -14.06 -4.10 11.37
C TYR A 514 -13.96 -4.50 12.84
N ALA A 515 -12.85 -4.22 13.50
CA ALA A 515 -12.70 -4.45 14.93
C ALA A 515 -13.73 -3.61 15.73
N ALA A 516 -13.89 -2.32 15.40
CA ALA A 516 -14.90 -1.47 16.01
C ALA A 516 -16.33 -1.95 15.70
N LEU A 517 -16.59 -2.32 14.45
CA LEU A 517 -17.90 -2.80 14.01
C LEU A 517 -18.29 -4.12 14.68
N ALA A 518 -17.35 -5.06 14.84
CA ALA A 518 -17.57 -6.32 15.54
C ALA A 518 -17.98 -6.06 17.00
N VAL A 519 -17.32 -5.12 17.69
CA VAL A 519 -17.71 -4.72 19.06
C VAL A 519 -19.08 -4.06 19.07
N ALA A 520 -19.36 -3.16 18.12
CA ALA A 520 -20.66 -2.50 18.03
C ALA A 520 -21.79 -3.53 17.85
N VAL A 521 -21.65 -4.47 16.91
CA VAL A 521 -22.65 -5.49 16.60
C VAL A 521 -22.80 -6.50 17.74
N GLY A 522 -21.69 -7.06 18.24
CA GLY A 522 -21.71 -8.14 19.22
C GLY A 522 -21.98 -7.70 20.66
N TRP A 523 -21.71 -6.44 21.01
CA TRP A 523 -21.83 -5.96 22.39
C TRP A 523 -22.74 -4.76 22.58
N THR A 524 -22.61 -3.74 21.73
CA THR A 524 -23.39 -2.50 21.87
C THR A 524 -24.84 -2.67 21.43
N LEU A 525 -25.05 -3.26 20.25
CA LEU A 525 -26.37 -3.45 19.65
C LEU A 525 -27.10 -4.70 20.16
N SER A 526 -26.42 -5.57 20.91
CA SER A 526 -26.97 -6.84 21.43
C SER A 526 -27.49 -6.75 22.88
N ALA A 527 -27.95 -5.58 23.34
CA ALA A 527 -28.44 -5.42 24.71
C ALA A 527 -29.86 -6.02 24.89
N PRO A 528 -30.18 -6.67 26.03
CA PRO A 528 -31.51 -7.22 26.28
C PRO A 528 -32.53 -6.09 26.31
N GLY A 529 -33.54 -6.15 25.43
CA GLY A 529 -34.66 -5.21 25.42
C GLY A 529 -35.27 -4.91 24.05
N GLU A 530 -34.61 -5.23 22.92
CA GLU A 530 -35.16 -4.94 21.59
C GLU A 530 -35.80 -6.15 20.89
N ASP A 531 -35.43 -7.38 21.25
CA ASP A 531 -36.02 -8.61 20.66
C ASP A 531 -37.31 -9.10 21.38
N GLU A 532 -37.73 -8.48 22.48
CA GLU A 532 -38.88 -8.90 23.31
C GLU A 532 -40.11 -7.99 23.23
N VAL A 533 -40.24 -7.13 22.20
CA VAL A 533 -41.55 -6.55 21.86
C VAL A 533 -42.23 -7.46 20.84
N GLU A 534 -42.50 -8.71 21.26
CA GLU A 534 -43.71 -9.37 20.78
C GLU A 534 -44.86 -8.41 21.09
N ILE A 535 -45.61 -8.05 20.06
CA ILE A 535 -46.81 -7.22 20.16
C ILE A 535 -47.78 -7.98 21.07
N ALA A 536 -47.69 -7.74 22.37
CA ALA A 536 -48.68 -8.14 23.33
C ALA A 536 -49.94 -7.33 22.97
N VAL A 537 -50.76 -7.91 22.09
CA VAL A 537 -52.17 -7.56 21.99
C VAL A 537 -52.70 -7.65 23.43
N PRO A 538 -53.15 -6.55 24.05
CA PRO A 538 -53.70 -6.65 25.37
C PRO A 538 -54.99 -7.46 25.25
N VAL A 539 -54.95 -8.69 25.75
CA VAL A 539 -56.15 -9.46 26.04
C VAL A 539 -56.78 -8.76 27.25
N GLU A 540 -57.67 -7.79 26.97
CA GLU A 540 -58.51 -7.20 28.00
C GLU A 540 -59.41 -8.30 28.60
N ALA A 541 -59.11 -8.64 29.85
CA ALA A 541 -59.98 -9.45 30.69
C ALA A 541 -61.31 -8.72 30.88
N SER A 542 -62.40 -9.44 30.61
CA SER A 542 -63.77 -9.02 30.89
C SER A 542 -63.97 -8.80 32.39
N ALA A 543 -64.35 -7.59 32.79
CA ALA A 543 -64.96 -7.33 34.08
C ALA A 543 -66.09 -6.30 33.93
N ASP A 544 -67.29 -6.74 34.28
CA ASP A 544 -68.54 -5.98 34.33
C ASP A 544 -68.44 -4.72 35.21
N ALA A 545 -68.83 -3.57 34.67
CA ALA A 545 -69.44 -2.49 35.45
C ALA A 545 -70.23 -1.52 34.53
N ALA A 546 -71.50 -1.34 34.86
CA ALA A 546 -72.48 -0.49 34.18
C ALA A 546 -72.20 1.02 34.31
N VAL A 547 -72.78 1.83 33.40
CA VAL A 547 -73.23 3.27 33.46
C VAL A 547 -73.05 3.97 32.07
N PRO A 548 -73.89 4.94 31.61
CA PRO A 548 -75.00 4.68 30.70
C PRO A 548 -74.88 5.37 29.31
N ARG A 549 -75.78 4.96 28.42
CA ARG A 549 -75.95 5.41 27.03
C ARG A 549 -75.97 6.93 26.83
N ARG A 550 -75.12 7.45 25.94
CA ARG A 550 -75.36 8.71 25.21
C ARG A 550 -75.13 8.56 23.71
N LYS A 551 -76.24 8.66 22.97
CA LYS A 551 -76.43 8.96 21.53
C LYS A 551 -75.44 8.36 20.53
N ARG A 552 -75.88 7.24 19.94
CA ARG A 552 -75.47 6.73 18.62
C ARG A 552 -75.63 7.85 17.57
N ARG A 553 -74.52 8.50 17.21
CA ARG A 553 -74.39 9.19 15.92
C ARG A 553 -73.60 8.23 15.03
N SER A 554 -74.27 7.75 13.99
CA SER A 554 -73.69 6.94 12.92
C SER A 554 -72.54 7.72 12.28
N GLN A 555 -71.32 7.52 12.76
CA GLN A 555 -70.12 7.73 11.98
C GLN A 555 -69.68 6.35 11.51
N ARG A 556 -70.00 6.08 10.25
CA ARG A 556 -69.41 5.03 9.44
C ARG A 556 -67.89 5.19 9.58
N ARG A 557 -67.26 4.44 10.49
CA ARG A 557 -65.81 4.23 10.47
C ARG A 557 -65.58 3.38 9.23
N THR A 558 -65.33 4.06 8.11
CA THR A 558 -64.51 3.50 7.07
C THR A 558 -63.24 3.02 7.76
N THR A 559 -63.04 1.70 7.80
CA THR A 559 -61.69 1.14 7.84
C THR A 559 -61.02 1.57 6.54
N GLU A 560 -60.61 2.85 6.47
CA GLU A 560 -59.51 3.24 5.61
C GLU A 560 -58.30 2.49 6.19
N THR A 561 -57.96 1.39 5.54
CA THR A 561 -56.57 0.94 5.46
C THR A 561 -55.78 2.14 5.00
N ALA A 562 -55.21 2.90 5.94
CA ALA A 562 -54.26 3.95 5.63
C ALA A 562 -53.02 3.27 5.05
N GLN A 563 -53.05 3.02 3.74
CA GLN A 563 -51.87 2.89 2.89
C GLN A 563 -51.15 4.23 2.94
N GLY A 564 -50.44 4.50 4.04
CA GLY A 564 -49.61 5.68 4.18
C GLY A 564 -48.56 5.66 3.07
N SER A 565 -48.49 6.73 2.28
CA SER A 565 -47.44 6.90 1.28
C SER A 565 -46.08 6.95 1.97
N ILE A 566 -45.25 5.95 1.70
CA ILE A 566 -43.92 5.82 2.31
C ILE A 566 -43.01 6.94 1.78
N PRO A 567 -42.21 7.60 2.64
CA PRO A 567 -41.34 8.69 2.22
C PRO A 567 -40.27 8.18 1.25
N LEU A 568 -40.26 8.76 0.04
CA LEU A 568 -39.27 8.46 -1.00
C LEU A 568 -37.88 9.00 -0.66
N LEU A 569 -37.79 10.09 0.10
CA LEU A 569 -36.56 10.84 0.38
C LEU A 569 -36.02 10.56 1.78
N THR A 570 -35.63 9.31 2.07
CA THR A 570 -34.95 8.95 3.32
C THR A 570 -33.51 9.45 3.36
N GLY A 571 -33.01 9.69 4.57
CA GLY A 571 -31.63 10.09 4.80
C GLY A 571 -30.63 9.02 4.34
N THR A 572 -30.91 7.73 4.51
CA THR A 572 -30.05 6.64 4.00
C THR A 572 -29.97 6.65 2.49
N LEU A 573 -31.10 6.79 1.77
CA LEU A 573 -31.09 6.84 0.30
C LEU A 573 -30.26 8.03 -0.18
N ILE A 574 -30.50 9.22 0.39
CA ILE A 574 -29.77 10.44 0.01
C ILE A 574 -28.29 10.33 0.38
N GLY A 575 -27.97 9.92 1.60
CA GLY A 575 -26.62 9.83 2.13
C GLY A 575 -25.77 8.79 1.40
N LEU A 576 -26.30 7.60 1.13
CA LEU A 576 -25.60 6.59 0.32
C LEU A 576 -25.46 7.02 -1.15
N SER A 577 -26.44 7.75 -1.71
CA SER A 577 -26.31 8.33 -3.05
C SER A 577 -25.20 9.39 -3.11
N LEU A 578 -25.03 10.20 -2.06
CA LEU A 578 -23.92 11.17 -1.95
C LEU A 578 -22.56 10.46 -1.80
N MET A 579 -22.51 9.36 -1.06
CA MET A 579 -21.30 8.53 -0.98
C MET A 579 -20.97 7.85 -2.32
N MET A 580 -21.98 7.44 -3.07
CA MET A 580 -21.78 6.94 -4.44
C MET A 580 -21.32 8.06 -5.39
N ALA A 581 -21.82 9.29 -5.22
CA ALA A 581 -21.30 10.44 -5.95
C ALA A 581 -19.81 10.67 -5.65
N LEU A 582 -19.36 10.46 -4.40
CA LEU A 582 -17.95 10.54 -4.04
C LEU A 582 -17.12 9.48 -4.80
N ILE A 583 -17.61 8.24 -4.91
CA ILE A 583 -16.95 7.19 -5.72
C ILE A 583 -16.77 7.65 -7.17
N LEU A 584 -17.83 8.18 -7.81
CA LEU A 584 -17.75 8.66 -9.20
C LEU A 584 -16.82 9.86 -9.38
N ILE A 585 -16.75 10.76 -8.39
CA ILE A 585 -15.84 11.91 -8.39
C ILE A 585 -14.38 11.46 -8.28
N VAL A 586 -14.09 10.52 -7.39
CA VAL A 586 -12.75 9.93 -7.26
C VAL A 586 -12.35 9.25 -8.57
N MET A 587 -13.23 8.44 -9.16
CA MET A 587 -12.96 7.83 -10.47
C MET A 587 -12.70 8.89 -11.55
N MET A 588 -13.47 9.99 -11.58
CA MET A 588 -13.25 11.07 -12.54
C MET A 588 -11.88 11.73 -12.35
N PHE A 589 -11.45 11.91 -11.11
CA PHE A 589 -10.12 12.43 -10.80
C PHE A 589 -9.01 11.45 -11.22
N ASP A 590 -9.14 10.18 -10.83
CA ASP A 590 -8.15 9.12 -11.03
C ASP A 590 -7.87 8.84 -12.52
N PHE A 591 -8.92 8.74 -13.34
CA PHE A 591 -8.82 8.27 -14.73
C PHE A 591 -8.68 9.40 -15.77
N TYR A 592 -8.94 10.65 -15.39
CA TYR A 592 -8.85 11.76 -16.34
C TYR A 592 -7.43 12.34 -16.41
N ASN A 593 -6.75 12.11 -17.53
CA ASN A 593 -5.44 12.70 -17.82
C ASN A 593 -5.47 13.43 -19.18
N PRO A 594 -5.32 14.76 -19.23
CA PRO A 594 -5.35 15.54 -20.47
C PRO A 594 -4.16 15.28 -21.40
N ASN A 595 -3.07 14.69 -20.90
CA ASN A 595 -1.86 14.41 -21.70
C ASN A 595 -1.89 13.03 -22.38
N VAL A 596 -2.87 12.19 -22.05
CA VAL A 596 -3.02 10.88 -22.67
C VAL A 596 -4.08 10.99 -23.77
N SER A 597 -3.69 10.69 -25.01
CA SER A 597 -4.65 10.60 -26.12
C SER A 597 -5.54 9.39 -25.90
N LEU A 598 -6.74 9.69 -25.43
CA LEU A 598 -7.83 8.77 -25.18
C LEU A 598 -8.41 8.32 -26.54
N SER A 599 -7.87 7.24 -27.15
CA SER A 599 -8.34 6.64 -28.43
C SER A 599 -9.39 5.52 -28.21
N ASP A 600 -9.50 4.48 -29.06
CA ASP A 600 -10.54 3.41 -29.03
C ASP A 600 -10.81 2.76 -27.64
N LYS A 601 -9.86 2.87 -26.71
CA LYS A 601 -10.00 2.47 -25.29
C LYS A 601 -11.00 3.32 -24.48
N ASN A 602 -11.55 4.40 -25.05
CA ASN A 602 -12.53 5.28 -24.39
C ASN A 602 -13.79 4.57 -23.94
N PHE A 603 -14.26 3.60 -24.72
CA PHE A 603 -15.45 2.85 -24.37
C PHE A 603 -15.24 2.05 -23.08
N ALA A 604 -14.03 1.53 -22.83
CA ALA A 604 -13.73 0.76 -21.63
C ALA A 604 -13.90 1.58 -20.34
N LEU A 605 -13.41 2.83 -20.32
CA LEU A 605 -13.63 3.73 -19.18
C LEU A 605 -15.11 4.11 -19.04
N VAL A 606 -15.82 4.39 -20.14
CA VAL A 606 -17.27 4.67 -20.07
C VAL A 606 -18.03 3.48 -19.47
N TRP A 607 -17.69 2.25 -19.88
CA TRP A 607 -18.25 1.03 -19.31
C TRP A 607 -17.92 0.86 -17.83
N LEU A 608 -16.69 1.16 -17.41
CA LEU A 608 -16.28 1.15 -15.99
C LEU A 608 -17.16 2.07 -15.15
N PHE A 609 -17.33 3.33 -15.57
CA PHE A 609 -18.19 4.31 -14.87
C PHE A 609 -19.65 3.86 -14.88
N MET A 610 -20.16 3.42 -16.02
CA MET A 610 -21.57 3.03 -16.16
C MET A 610 -21.90 1.79 -15.33
N LEU A 611 -21.09 0.74 -15.38
CA LEU A 611 -21.31 -0.48 -14.59
C LEU A 611 -21.19 -0.21 -13.09
N THR A 612 -20.21 0.62 -12.69
CA THR A 612 -20.07 1.07 -11.30
C THR A 612 -21.34 1.80 -10.84
N TRP A 613 -21.86 2.72 -11.65
CA TRP A 613 -23.08 3.46 -11.35
C TRP A 613 -24.34 2.57 -11.33
N LEU A 614 -24.47 1.60 -12.24
CA LEU A 614 -25.62 0.68 -12.29
C LEU A 614 -25.65 -0.27 -11.09
N LEU A 615 -24.53 -0.89 -10.76
CA LEU A 615 -24.43 -1.76 -9.58
C LEU A 615 -24.63 -0.96 -8.29
N GLY A 616 -24.14 0.28 -8.26
CA GLY A 616 -24.43 1.23 -7.18
C GLY A 616 -25.92 1.52 -7.02
N ALA A 617 -26.63 1.75 -8.13
CA ALA A 617 -28.08 1.98 -8.12
C ALA A 617 -28.81 0.79 -7.49
N LEU A 618 -28.42 -0.43 -7.86
CA LEU A 618 -29.01 -1.67 -7.36
C LEU A 618 -28.77 -1.84 -5.86
N ALA A 619 -27.53 -1.68 -5.38
CA ALA A 619 -27.21 -1.85 -3.96
C ALA A 619 -27.82 -0.74 -3.08
N VAL A 620 -27.73 0.53 -3.49
CA VAL A 620 -28.25 1.67 -2.70
C VAL A 620 -29.77 1.64 -2.63
N SER A 621 -30.45 1.37 -3.75
CA SER A 621 -31.91 1.29 -3.76
C SER A 621 -32.42 0.14 -2.90
N ALA A 622 -31.73 -1.00 -2.91
CA ALA A 622 -32.08 -2.15 -2.09
C ALA A 622 -31.86 -1.94 -0.60
N GLU A 623 -30.73 -1.35 -0.21
CA GLU A 623 -30.47 -1.00 1.19
C GLU A 623 -31.56 -0.05 1.72
N ALA A 624 -31.90 0.98 0.95
CA ALA A 624 -32.95 1.93 1.31
C ALA A 624 -34.35 1.31 1.40
N MET A 625 -34.61 0.23 0.65
CA MET A 625 -35.87 -0.53 0.75
C MET A 625 -35.87 -1.46 1.97
N PHE A 626 -34.73 -2.09 2.25
CA PHE A 626 -34.57 -2.99 3.39
C PHE A 626 -34.80 -2.25 4.71
N GLU A 627 -34.15 -1.10 4.88
CA GLU A 627 -34.30 -0.28 6.08
C GLU A 627 -35.77 0.08 6.37
N GLN A 628 -36.53 0.42 5.33
CA GLN A 628 -37.93 0.79 5.49
C GLN A 628 -38.85 -0.40 5.75
N SER A 629 -38.51 -1.58 5.23
CA SER A 629 -39.28 -2.80 5.51
C SER A 629 -39.16 -3.27 6.96
N GLU A 630 -38.08 -2.89 7.67
CA GLU A 630 -37.96 -3.12 9.12
C GLU A 630 -38.84 -2.17 9.95
N GLU A 631 -39.13 -0.96 9.46
CA GLU A 631 -39.97 0.02 10.19
C GLU A 631 -41.47 -0.18 9.97
N VAL A 632 -41.86 -0.52 8.74
CA VAL A 632 -43.26 -0.65 8.34
C VAL A 632 -43.40 -1.92 7.50
N PRO A 633 -44.24 -2.88 7.89
CA PRO A 633 -44.54 -4.04 7.07
C PRO A 633 -45.17 -3.60 5.73
N TRP A 634 -44.35 -3.57 4.69
CA TRP A 634 -44.74 -3.08 3.38
C TRP A 634 -44.07 -3.90 2.27
N VAL A 635 -44.81 -4.13 1.18
CA VAL A 635 -44.31 -4.82 -0.01
C VAL A 635 -43.82 -3.81 -1.03
N PRO A 636 -42.52 -3.80 -1.35
CA PRO A 636 -42.00 -2.94 -2.38
C PRO A 636 -42.48 -3.28 -3.79
N THR A 637 -43.02 -2.28 -4.51
CA THR A 637 -43.36 -2.42 -5.93
C THR A 637 -42.17 -2.05 -6.84
N ILE A 638 -42.20 -2.49 -8.10
CA ILE A 638 -41.22 -2.08 -9.12
C ILE A 638 -41.24 -0.55 -9.32
N SER A 639 -42.42 0.07 -9.23
CA SER A 639 -42.56 1.53 -9.33
C SER A 639 -41.78 2.23 -8.21
N ASP A 640 -41.82 1.71 -7.00
CA ASP A 640 -41.13 2.32 -5.86
C ASP A 640 -39.62 2.13 -5.93
N TRP A 641 -39.16 0.99 -6.46
CA TRP A 641 -37.76 0.79 -6.81
C TRP A 641 -37.31 1.80 -7.87
N LEU A 642 -38.05 1.95 -8.97
CA LEU A 642 -37.73 2.91 -10.04
C LEU A 642 -37.68 4.36 -9.54
N LYS A 643 -38.60 4.77 -8.65
CA LYS A 643 -38.56 6.10 -8.03
C LYS A 643 -37.28 6.32 -7.23
N ARG A 644 -36.82 5.32 -6.46
CA ARG A 644 -35.56 5.40 -5.68
C ARG A 644 -34.35 5.45 -6.59
N VAL A 645 -34.34 4.65 -7.66
CA VAL A 645 -33.32 4.74 -8.71
C VAL A 645 -33.31 6.14 -9.32
N GLY A 646 -34.48 6.76 -9.53
CA GLY A 646 -34.60 8.15 -9.98
C GLY A 646 -33.94 9.16 -9.03
N VAL A 647 -34.22 9.07 -7.72
CA VAL A 647 -33.57 9.91 -6.69
C VAL A 647 -32.06 9.69 -6.66
N TYR A 648 -31.62 8.43 -6.65
CA TYR A 648 -30.22 8.04 -6.72
C TYR A 648 -29.53 8.67 -7.95
N SER A 649 -30.16 8.57 -9.12
CA SER A 649 -29.65 9.10 -10.39
C SER A 649 -29.50 10.62 -10.33
N ALA A 650 -30.51 11.31 -9.83
CA ALA A 650 -30.50 12.77 -9.71
C ALA A 650 -29.37 13.26 -8.79
N ILE A 651 -29.16 12.61 -7.64
CA ILE A 651 -28.12 13.01 -6.68
C ILE A 651 -26.72 12.66 -7.20
N THR A 652 -26.53 11.43 -7.67
CA THR A 652 -25.22 10.94 -8.14
C THR A 652 -24.74 11.72 -9.36
N LEU A 653 -25.53 11.74 -10.43
CA LEU A 653 -25.17 12.42 -11.67
C LEU A 653 -25.14 13.94 -11.49
N GLY A 654 -26.06 14.51 -10.70
CA GLY A 654 -26.05 15.95 -10.41
C GLY A 654 -24.77 16.39 -9.70
N SER A 655 -24.36 15.67 -8.65
CA SER A 655 -23.12 15.95 -7.92
C SER A 655 -21.87 15.76 -8.79
N TRP A 656 -21.86 14.70 -9.60
CA TRP A 656 -20.78 14.41 -10.53
C TRP A 656 -20.64 15.48 -11.62
N LEU A 657 -21.75 15.93 -12.22
CA LEU A 657 -21.78 17.01 -13.20
C LEU A 657 -21.29 18.34 -12.61
N ILE A 658 -21.70 18.67 -11.39
CA ILE A 658 -21.22 19.87 -10.69
C ILE A 658 -19.69 19.80 -10.55
N PHE A 659 -19.16 18.67 -10.07
CA PHE A 659 -17.71 18.51 -9.94
C PHE A 659 -17.00 18.65 -11.28
N ILE A 660 -17.48 17.99 -12.33
CA ILE A 660 -16.91 18.04 -13.69
C ILE A 660 -16.88 19.47 -14.25
N MET A 661 -17.94 20.25 -14.02
CA MET A 661 -18.04 21.63 -14.49
C MET A 661 -16.90 22.52 -13.93
N PHE A 662 -16.42 22.23 -12.72
CA PHE A 662 -15.27 22.92 -12.14
C PHE A 662 -13.94 22.23 -12.48
N TYR A 663 -13.91 20.90 -12.46
CA TYR A 663 -12.67 20.12 -12.61
C TYR A 663 -12.11 20.14 -14.03
N LEU A 664 -12.94 19.93 -15.06
CA LEU A 664 -12.45 19.83 -16.44
C LEU A 664 -11.79 21.13 -16.93
N PRO A 665 -12.42 22.31 -16.82
CA PRO A 665 -11.76 23.56 -17.23
C PRO A 665 -10.47 23.82 -16.45
N TRP A 666 -10.40 23.39 -15.19
CA TRP A 666 -9.23 23.57 -14.33
C TRP A 666 -8.04 22.74 -14.79
N VAL A 667 -8.22 21.45 -15.03
CA VAL A 667 -7.12 20.53 -15.37
C VAL A 667 -6.68 20.64 -16.85
N GLN A 668 -7.60 21.07 -17.73
CA GLN A 668 -7.32 21.35 -19.14
C GLN A 668 -6.61 22.68 -19.35
N TRP A 669 -6.55 23.53 -18.32
CA TRP A 669 -5.84 24.80 -18.43
C TRP A 669 -4.37 24.57 -18.82
N ARG A 670 -3.91 25.35 -19.80
CA ARG A 670 -2.54 25.36 -20.30
C ARG A 670 -2.10 26.81 -20.48
N PRO A 671 -0.84 27.15 -20.14
CA PRO A 671 -0.32 28.48 -20.42
C PRO A 671 -0.23 28.69 -21.94
N GLN A 672 -0.51 29.92 -22.40
CA GLN A 672 -0.30 30.29 -23.80
C GLN A 672 1.19 30.47 -24.07
N SER A 673 1.76 29.69 -24.99
CA SER A 673 3.14 29.85 -25.44
C SER A 673 3.28 31.07 -26.34
N VAL A 674 4.30 31.90 -26.11
CA VAL A 674 4.73 32.96 -27.04
C VAL A 674 5.95 32.41 -27.79
N ASP A 675 5.92 32.41 -29.13
CA ASP A 675 6.99 31.88 -30.00
C ASP A 675 7.40 30.41 -29.75
N GLY A 676 6.49 29.60 -29.18
CA GLY A 676 6.73 28.18 -28.90
C GLY A 676 7.51 27.90 -27.60
N ALA A 677 7.90 28.93 -26.84
CA ALA A 677 8.54 28.79 -25.53
C ALA A 677 7.57 29.12 -24.39
N ILE A 678 7.68 28.40 -23.27
CA ILE A 678 6.93 28.65 -22.03
C ILE A 678 7.87 29.36 -21.07
N SER A 679 7.45 30.49 -20.50
CA SER A 679 8.25 31.18 -19.49
C SER A 679 8.28 30.41 -18.17
N ILE A 680 9.30 30.67 -17.35
CA ILE A 680 9.42 30.06 -16.01
C ILE A 680 8.18 30.36 -15.14
N GLU A 681 7.66 31.59 -15.19
CA GLU A 681 6.46 31.97 -14.44
C GLU A 681 5.22 31.20 -14.92
N GLN A 682 5.09 31.01 -16.24
CA GLN A 682 4.02 30.22 -16.84
C GLN A 682 4.13 28.74 -16.46
N LEU A 683 5.35 28.20 -16.40
CA LEU A 683 5.62 26.83 -15.94
C LEU A 683 5.19 26.65 -14.48
N GLN A 684 5.61 27.56 -13.59
CA GLN A 684 5.24 27.53 -12.18
C GLN A 684 3.72 27.67 -11.99
N GLY A 685 3.08 28.55 -12.77
CA GLY A 685 1.62 28.69 -12.81
C GLY A 685 0.92 27.38 -13.22
N TYR A 686 1.43 26.70 -14.24
CA TYR A 686 0.92 25.40 -14.68
C TYR A 686 1.07 24.31 -13.63
N ALA A 687 2.26 24.16 -13.05
CA ALA A 687 2.48 23.21 -11.96
C ALA A 687 1.59 23.52 -10.74
N SER A 688 1.36 24.81 -10.43
CA SER A 688 0.44 25.23 -9.37
C SER A 688 -1.01 24.85 -9.66
N HIS A 689 -1.48 25.01 -10.89
CA HIS A 689 -2.80 24.56 -11.31
C HIS A 689 -2.97 23.04 -11.12
N LEU A 690 -1.99 22.24 -11.54
CA LEU A 690 -1.98 20.80 -11.33
C LEU A 690 -1.97 20.43 -9.84
N ALA A 691 -1.08 21.04 -9.05
CA ALA A 691 -0.98 20.77 -7.61
C ALA A 691 -2.29 21.06 -6.88
N ASN A 692 -3.00 22.12 -7.27
CA ASN A 692 -4.26 22.52 -6.63
C ASN A 692 -5.48 21.67 -7.04
N THR A 693 -5.35 20.74 -8.01
CA THR A 693 -6.43 19.79 -8.36
C THR A 693 -6.85 18.96 -7.15
N MET A 694 -5.89 18.54 -6.32
CA MET A 694 -6.18 17.80 -5.09
C MET A 694 -7.02 18.63 -4.09
N GLY A 695 -6.86 19.95 -4.10
CA GLY A 695 -7.70 20.86 -3.31
C GLY A 695 -9.18 20.78 -3.69
N LEU A 696 -9.50 20.59 -4.98
CA LEU A 696 -10.87 20.39 -5.45
C LEU A 696 -11.45 19.05 -4.96
N VAL A 697 -10.64 17.99 -4.93
CA VAL A 697 -11.04 16.68 -4.41
C VAL A 697 -11.31 16.75 -2.90
N TYR A 698 -10.46 17.45 -2.14
CA TYR A 698 -10.70 17.71 -0.71
C TYR A 698 -12.01 18.48 -0.50
N LEU A 699 -12.23 19.55 -1.26
CA LEU A 699 -13.45 20.36 -1.18
C LEU A 699 -14.70 19.52 -1.48
N ALA A 700 -14.68 18.72 -2.56
CA ALA A 700 -15.78 17.83 -2.93
C ALA A 700 -16.04 16.79 -1.83
N THR A 701 -14.98 16.17 -1.30
CA THR A 701 -15.07 15.16 -0.22
C THR A 701 -15.75 15.74 1.02
N PHE A 702 -15.25 16.86 1.55
CA PHE A 702 -15.83 17.47 2.75
C PHE A 702 -17.23 18.05 2.53
N THR A 703 -17.54 18.52 1.32
CA THR A 703 -18.88 18.97 0.95
C THR A 703 -19.86 17.80 0.95
N LEU A 704 -19.54 16.70 0.27
CA LEU A 704 -20.39 15.51 0.21
C LEU A 704 -20.53 14.84 1.59
N MET A 705 -19.46 14.80 2.38
CA MET A 705 -19.53 14.37 3.78
C MET A 705 -20.52 15.22 4.59
N THR A 706 -20.46 16.54 4.43
CA THR A 706 -21.36 17.48 5.11
C THR A 706 -22.82 17.28 4.69
N LEU A 707 -23.07 17.15 3.39
CA LEU A 707 -24.41 16.90 2.85
C LEU A 707 -24.96 15.53 3.29
N ALA A 708 -24.12 14.50 3.34
CA ALA A 708 -24.51 13.17 3.81
C ALA A 708 -24.82 13.19 5.32
N ALA A 709 -24.05 13.92 6.12
CA ALA A 709 -24.35 14.12 7.53
C ALA A 709 -25.72 14.81 7.72
N LEU A 710 -26.03 15.84 6.92
CA LEU A 710 -27.34 16.48 6.91
C LEU A 710 -28.47 15.54 6.46
N ALA A 711 -28.18 14.62 5.54
CA ALA A 711 -29.14 13.60 5.12
C ALA A 711 -29.44 12.61 6.26
N PHE A 712 -28.41 12.08 6.92
CA PHE A 712 -28.57 11.13 8.03
C PHE A 712 -29.24 11.72 9.27
N LEU A 713 -29.27 13.05 9.41
CA LEU A 713 -30.09 13.72 10.43
C LEU A 713 -31.60 13.55 10.20
N ARG A 714 -32.04 13.26 8.98
CA ARG A 714 -33.47 13.05 8.67
C ARG A 714 -34.02 11.75 9.24
N ASP A 715 -33.15 10.76 9.44
CA ASP A 715 -33.54 9.43 9.92
C ASP A 715 -33.44 9.32 11.45
N GLU A 716 -33.05 10.38 12.15
CA GLU A 716 -33.04 10.44 13.62
C GLU A 716 -34.41 10.88 14.17
N PRO A 717 -34.92 10.24 15.24
CA PRO A 717 -36.13 10.69 15.92
C PRO A 717 -35.98 12.16 16.38
N THR A 718 -37.08 12.90 16.29
CA THR A 718 -37.12 14.36 16.50
C THR A 718 -36.37 14.81 17.76
N ILE A 719 -35.32 15.62 17.58
CA ILE A 719 -34.57 16.25 18.68
C ILE A 719 -35.57 17.09 19.52
N PRO A 720 -35.71 16.85 20.84
CA PRO A 720 -36.64 17.60 21.67
C PRO A 720 -36.46 19.12 21.54
N ARG A 721 -37.54 19.89 21.50
CA ARG A 721 -37.47 21.38 21.45
C ARG A 721 -36.77 22.00 22.67
N ALA A 722 -36.68 21.28 23.79
CA ALA A 722 -35.97 21.72 24.98
C ALA A 722 -34.45 21.87 24.80
N THR A 723 -33.88 21.31 23.73
CA THR A 723 -32.43 21.28 23.45
C THR A 723 -31.91 22.51 22.68
N LEU A 724 -32.45 23.69 23.01
CA LEU A 724 -32.25 24.95 22.26
C LEU A 724 -31.47 26.06 22.99
N ARG A 725 -30.91 25.82 24.18
CA ARG A 725 -29.98 26.76 24.82
C ARG A 725 -28.57 26.19 24.88
N GLN A 726 -27.79 26.45 23.82
CA GLN A 726 -26.33 26.33 23.90
C GLN A 726 -25.78 27.55 24.66
N PRO A 727 -24.92 27.36 25.67
CA PRO A 727 -24.10 28.44 26.20
C PRO A 727 -23.30 29.09 25.07
N GLN A 728 -23.33 30.42 24.96
CA GLN A 728 -22.65 31.14 23.87
C GLN A 728 -21.16 30.78 23.74
N TRP A 729 -20.49 30.47 24.85
CA TRP A 729 -19.08 30.05 24.85
C TRP A 729 -18.82 28.73 24.13
N GLN A 730 -19.75 27.75 24.17
CA GLN A 730 -19.58 26.46 23.48
C GLN A 730 -19.63 26.64 21.97
N ALA A 731 -20.58 27.43 21.47
CA ALA A 731 -20.68 27.77 20.05
C ALA A 731 -19.41 28.47 19.53
N THR A 732 -18.83 29.38 20.33
CA THR A 732 -17.55 30.02 20.00
C THR A 732 -16.40 29.02 19.95
N ILE A 733 -16.27 28.12 20.94
CA ILE A 733 -15.21 27.10 20.95
C ILE A 733 -15.32 26.17 19.73
N TYR A 734 -16.52 25.72 19.40
CA TYR A 734 -16.72 24.85 18.23
C TYR A 734 -16.45 25.56 16.92
N GLY A 735 -16.85 26.84 16.79
CA GLY A 735 -16.50 27.66 15.63
C GLY A 735 -14.98 27.82 15.47
N LEU A 736 -14.26 28.03 16.58
CA LEU A 736 -12.79 28.12 16.58
C LEU A 736 -12.13 26.77 16.21
N LEU A 737 -12.64 25.65 16.73
CA LEU A 737 -12.13 24.31 16.38
C LEU A 737 -12.30 24.01 14.88
N LEU A 738 -13.47 24.32 14.32
CA LEU A 738 -13.76 24.13 12.90
C LEU A 738 -12.99 25.09 12.00
N ALA A 739 -12.74 26.33 12.42
CA ALA A 739 -11.90 27.27 11.68
C ALA A 739 -10.41 26.87 11.72
N GLY A 740 -9.93 26.44 12.89
CA GLY A 740 -8.54 26.05 13.11
C GLY A 740 -8.12 24.76 12.40
N ILE A 741 -9.07 23.88 12.05
CA ILE A 741 -8.71 22.61 11.40
C ILE A 741 -8.33 22.76 9.92
N ILE A 742 -8.87 23.76 9.22
CA ILE A 742 -8.57 24.00 7.80
C ILE A 742 -7.07 24.26 7.57
N PRO A 743 -6.40 25.20 8.27
CA PRO A 743 -4.96 25.37 8.11
C PRO A 743 -4.17 24.13 8.56
N VAL A 744 -4.62 23.41 9.60
CA VAL A 744 -3.97 22.16 10.03
C VAL A 744 -4.03 21.09 8.94
N ILE A 745 -5.20 20.85 8.35
CA ILE A 745 -5.38 19.92 7.21
C ILE A 745 -4.51 20.35 6.03
N THR A 746 -4.48 21.65 5.75
CA THR A 746 -3.70 22.19 4.63
C THR A 746 -2.21 21.94 4.82
N MET A 747 -1.67 22.31 5.99
CA MET A 747 -0.24 22.23 6.28
C MET A 747 0.26 20.79 6.48
N THR A 748 -0.54 19.95 7.15
CA THR A 748 -0.09 18.60 7.56
C THR A 748 -0.44 17.50 6.57
N ASN A 749 -1.38 17.75 5.64
CA ASN A 749 -1.86 16.73 4.71
C ASN A 749 -1.90 17.22 3.26
N LEU A 750 -2.70 18.24 2.93
CA LEU A 750 -2.88 18.65 1.52
C LEU A 750 -1.56 19.14 0.87
N ASN A 751 -0.72 19.83 1.64
CA ASN A 751 0.57 20.30 1.14
C ASN A 751 1.55 19.16 0.81
N ILE A 752 1.39 17.95 1.37
CA ILE A 752 2.17 16.77 0.99
C ILE A 752 1.90 16.43 -0.47
N SER A 753 0.62 16.23 -0.81
CA SER A 753 0.16 15.99 -2.18
C SER A 753 0.61 17.06 -3.16
N ARG A 754 0.45 18.34 -2.77
CA ARG A 754 0.82 19.48 -3.63
C ARG A 754 2.32 19.53 -3.88
N ALA A 755 3.14 19.33 -2.85
CA ALA A 755 4.59 19.32 -2.97
C ALA A 755 5.06 18.19 -3.90
N ASP A 756 4.43 17.02 -3.81
CA ASP A 756 4.80 15.88 -4.63
C ASP A 756 4.50 16.07 -6.13
N VAL A 757 3.41 16.77 -6.46
CA VAL A 757 3.14 17.18 -7.84
C VAL A 757 4.26 18.08 -8.37
N PHE A 758 4.71 19.07 -7.59
CA PHE A 758 5.86 19.90 -7.98
C PHE A 758 7.13 19.07 -8.16
N SER A 759 7.42 18.15 -7.24
CA SER A 759 8.58 17.25 -7.33
C SER A 759 8.55 16.41 -8.61
N LYS A 760 7.40 15.81 -8.95
CA LYS A 760 7.24 15.03 -10.17
C LYS A 760 7.46 15.86 -11.44
N GLN A 761 6.87 17.05 -11.50
CA GLN A 761 7.10 17.95 -12.63
C GLN A 761 8.58 18.32 -12.74
N GLY A 762 9.22 18.64 -11.60
CA GLY A 762 10.66 18.93 -11.53
C GLY A 762 11.52 17.79 -12.08
N PHE A 763 11.20 16.55 -11.71
CA PHE A 763 11.92 15.36 -12.20
C PHE A 763 11.78 15.17 -13.72
N GLY A 764 10.61 15.49 -14.28
CA GLY A 764 10.40 15.46 -15.73
C GLY A 764 11.32 16.45 -16.47
N HIS A 765 11.50 17.65 -15.93
CA HIS A 765 12.43 18.65 -16.49
C HIS A 765 13.90 18.27 -16.27
N GLU A 766 14.23 17.74 -15.09
CA GLU A 766 15.57 17.24 -14.77
C GLU A 766 16.00 16.12 -15.74
N SER A 767 15.10 15.17 -16.01
CA SER A 767 15.35 14.08 -16.97
C SER A 767 15.62 14.58 -18.39
N ASN A 768 15.07 15.75 -18.75
CA ASN A 768 15.31 16.44 -20.02
C ASN A 768 16.46 17.46 -19.96
N ARG A 769 17.26 17.46 -18.88
CA ARG A 769 18.38 18.39 -18.63
C ARG A 769 17.99 19.88 -18.58
N GLN A 770 16.73 20.17 -18.25
CA GLN A 770 16.20 21.52 -18.10
C GLN A 770 16.33 21.99 -16.64
N TRP A 771 17.56 22.29 -16.22
CA TRP A 771 17.92 22.49 -14.81
C TRP A 771 17.21 23.68 -14.14
N ASP A 772 17.06 24.82 -14.83
CA ASP A 772 16.37 26.00 -14.27
C ASP A 772 14.89 25.73 -13.95
N ALA A 773 14.23 24.98 -14.84
CA ALA A 773 12.84 24.58 -14.65
C ALA A 773 12.70 23.60 -13.47
N ALA A 774 13.58 22.60 -13.40
CA ALA A 774 13.61 21.64 -12.30
C ALA A 774 13.87 22.32 -10.95
N GLU A 775 14.85 23.22 -10.88
CA GLU A 775 15.25 23.96 -9.68
C GLU A 775 14.05 24.71 -9.05
N ILE A 776 13.29 25.44 -9.85
CA ILE A 776 12.16 26.26 -9.38
C ILE A 776 11.01 25.39 -8.87
N LEU A 777 10.74 24.27 -9.54
CA LEU A 777 9.71 23.33 -9.12
C LEU A 777 10.10 22.62 -7.80
N TYR A 778 11.36 22.24 -7.63
CA TYR A 778 11.83 21.70 -6.35
C TYR A 778 11.83 22.75 -5.23
N LYS A 779 12.13 24.03 -5.53
CA LYS A 779 11.97 25.13 -4.57
C LYS A 779 10.52 25.27 -4.09
N GLU A 780 9.54 25.12 -4.98
CA GLU A 780 8.11 25.12 -4.60
C GLU A 780 7.72 23.89 -3.77
N ALA A 781 8.23 22.70 -4.12
CA ALA A 781 8.00 21.49 -3.32
C ALA A 781 8.53 21.68 -1.88
N LEU A 782 9.75 22.22 -1.73
CA LEU A 782 10.37 22.52 -0.43
C LEU A 782 9.68 23.66 0.31
N ARG A 783 9.09 24.64 -0.38
CA ARG A 783 8.29 25.68 0.27
C ARG A 783 7.06 25.10 0.96
N LEU A 784 6.46 24.06 0.38
CA LEU A 784 5.27 23.38 0.91
C LEU A 784 5.60 22.31 1.94
N GLN A 785 6.72 21.60 1.78
CA GLN A 785 7.24 20.59 2.70
C GLN A 785 8.74 20.88 2.99
N PRO A 786 9.04 21.80 3.92
CA PRO A 786 10.40 22.32 4.15
C PRO A 786 11.35 21.36 4.85
N ASP A 787 10.92 20.13 5.10
CA ASP A 787 11.65 19.14 5.87
C ASP A 787 11.49 17.73 5.27
N GLU A 788 11.17 17.65 3.98
CA GLU A 788 11.14 16.38 3.25
C GLU A 788 12.52 16.12 2.64
N ASP A 789 13.20 15.09 3.14
CA ASP A 789 14.59 14.81 2.79
C ASP A 789 14.77 14.41 1.32
N ARG A 790 13.78 13.71 0.75
CA ARG A 790 13.72 13.37 -0.68
C ARG A 790 13.78 14.60 -1.59
N TYR A 791 13.08 15.68 -1.25
CA TYR A 791 13.05 16.89 -2.08
C TYR A 791 14.37 17.66 -2.00
N PHE A 792 15.06 17.64 -0.85
CA PHE A 792 16.42 18.16 -0.76
C PHE A 792 17.40 17.36 -1.63
N LEU A 793 17.29 16.03 -1.67
CA LEU A 793 18.14 15.21 -2.55
C LEU A 793 17.98 15.55 -4.02
N ASN A 794 16.73 15.60 -4.51
CA ASN A 794 16.44 15.93 -5.91
C ASN A 794 16.99 17.32 -6.27
N MET A 795 16.79 18.29 -5.38
CA MET A 795 17.28 19.67 -5.55
C MET A 795 18.81 19.74 -5.55
N GLY A 796 19.47 19.10 -4.58
CA GLY A 796 20.93 19.09 -4.46
C GLY A 796 21.59 18.45 -5.68
N ARG A 797 21.03 17.34 -6.19
CA ARG A 797 21.49 16.71 -7.44
C ARG A 797 21.30 17.65 -8.64
N THR A 798 20.13 18.28 -8.77
CA THR A 798 19.85 19.22 -9.87
C THR A 798 20.84 20.39 -9.88
N LEU A 799 21.12 20.98 -8.73
CA LEU A 799 22.10 22.08 -8.61
C LEU A 799 23.51 21.63 -8.95
N MET A 800 23.91 20.42 -8.55
CA MET A 800 25.21 19.85 -8.89
C MET A 800 25.35 19.63 -10.40
N GLU A 801 24.34 19.06 -11.07
CA GLU A 801 24.37 18.88 -12.54
C GLU A 801 24.33 20.22 -13.28
N LYS A 802 23.57 21.20 -12.78
CA LYS A 802 23.58 22.57 -13.30
C LYS A 802 24.96 23.23 -13.18
N ALA A 803 25.66 23.03 -12.07
CA ALA A 803 27.01 23.54 -11.91
C ALA A 803 27.97 22.95 -12.96
N ARG A 804 27.83 21.66 -13.30
CA ARG A 804 28.68 21.00 -14.32
C ARG A 804 28.55 21.61 -15.71
N THR A 805 27.43 22.26 -16.03
CA THR A 805 27.26 22.92 -17.34
C THR A 805 27.94 24.28 -17.43
N LEU A 806 28.45 24.83 -16.31
CA LEU A 806 29.06 26.16 -16.24
C LEU A 806 30.59 26.08 -16.22
N SER A 807 31.19 25.61 -17.31
CA SER A 807 32.65 25.51 -17.44
C SER A 807 33.35 26.88 -17.37
N ASP A 808 32.74 27.90 -17.99
CA ASP A 808 33.40 29.18 -18.24
C ASP A 808 33.09 30.24 -17.16
N ASN A 809 32.10 29.98 -16.29
CA ASN A 809 31.67 30.90 -15.23
C ASN A 809 31.90 30.30 -13.83
N ILE A 810 33.15 30.34 -13.39
CA ILE A 810 33.61 29.76 -12.12
C ILE A 810 32.84 30.32 -10.91
N GLN A 811 32.59 31.63 -10.87
CA GLN A 811 31.89 32.25 -9.73
C GLN A 811 30.46 31.72 -9.58
N GLN A 812 29.72 31.63 -10.68
CA GLN A 812 28.34 31.14 -10.66
C GLN A 812 28.28 29.63 -10.39
N ARG A 813 29.22 28.86 -10.97
CA ARG A 813 29.38 27.43 -10.69
C ARG A 813 29.61 27.16 -9.21
N ASP A 814 30.57 27.86 -8.59
CA ASP A 814 30.91 27.65 -7.19
C ASP A 814 29.76 28.06 -6.26
N LEU A 815 28.97 29.07 -6.63
CA LEU A 815 27.74 29.44 -5.91
C LEU A 815 26.72 28.29 -5.92
N TYR A 816 26.47 27.66 -7.08
CA TYR A 816 25.54 26.52 -7.15
C TYR A 816 26.05 25.30 -6.38
N LEU A 817 27.35 25.05 -6.36
CA LEU A 817 27.94 23.97 -5.56
C LEU A 817 27.82 24.25 -4.05
N GLN A 818 27.96 25.51 -3.62
CA GLN A 818 27.69 25.92 -2.24
C GLN A 818 26.22 25.75 -1.86
N GLU A 819 25.30 26.14 -2.74
CA GLU A 819 23.86 25.95 -2.54
C GLU A 819 23.50 24.45 -2.48
N ALA A 820 24.05 23.65 -3.39
CA ALA A 820 23.89 22.19 -3.38
C ALA A 820 24.40 21.58 -2.07
N ARG A 821 25.56 22.01 -1.57
CA ARG A 821 26.12 21.57 -0.29
C ARG A 821 25.16 21.85 0.86
N ALA A 822 24.71 23.11 0.99
CA ALA A 822 23.81 23.51 2.07
C ALA A 822 22.48 22.73 2.04
N ILE A 823 21.97 22.43 0.85
CA ILE A 823 20.75 21.64 0.67
C ILE A 823 20.95 20.16 1.04
N LEU A 824 22.04 19.54 0.61
CA LEU A 824 22.35 18.14 0.95
C LEU A 824 22.70 17.98 2.44
N GLU A 825 23.37 18.95 3.06
CA GLU A 825 23.59 18.99 4.52
C GLU A 825 22.25 19.06 5.26
N ARG A 826 21.28 19.81 4.74
CA ARG A 826 19.92 19.85 5.32
C ARG A 826 19.18 18.51 5.16
N ALA A 827 19.36 17.82 4.03
CA ALA A 827 18.84 16.46 3.85
C ALA A 827 19.42 15.50 4.91
N GLN A 828 20.75 15.51 5.07
CA GLN A 828 21.44 14.70 6.07
C GLN A 828 21.01 15.04 7.50
N ASN A 829 20.90 16.31 7.85
CA ASN A 829 20.44 16.73 9.19
C ASN A 829 18.99 16.31 9.48
N THR A 830 18.15 16.22 8.45
CA THR A 830 16.75 15.78 8.58
C THR A 830 16.66 14.27 8.84
N ASN A 831 17.53 13.48 8.21
CA ASN A 831 17.56 12.02 8.34
C ASN A 831 19.00 11.49 8.40
N PRO A 832 19.71 11.66 9.52
CA PRO A 832 21.17 11.45 9.61
C PRO A 832 21.61 9.99 9.49
N LEU A 833 20.67 9.04 9.58
CA LEU A 833 20.93 7.62 9.45
C LEU A 833 20.66 7.09 8.04
N ASN A 834 20.15 7.93 7.13
CA ASN A 834 20.01 7.57 5.73
C ASN A 834 21.37 7.70 5.03
N THR A 835 21.91 6.56 4.61
CA THR A 835 23.22 6.47 3.98
C THR A 835 23.30 7.23 2.66
N ASP A 836 22.20 7.35 1.91
CA ASP A 836 22.18 8.05 0.63
C ASP A 836 22.50 9.54 0.80
N HIS A 837 22.08 10.18 1.89
CA HIS A 837 22.37 11.59 2.15
C HIS A 837 23.87 11.82 2.32
N THR A 838 24.51 10.96 3.10
CA THR A 838 25.95 11.02 3.36
C THR A 838 26.75 10.70 2.09
N ARG A 839 26.32 9.67 1.32
CA ARG A 839 26.94 9.33 0.03
C ARG A 839 26.85 10.49 -0.98
N ASN A 840 25.70 11.17 -1.06
CA ASN A 840 25.53 12.29 -1.98
C ASN A 840 26.42 13.49 -1.63
N LEU A 841 26.67 13.76 -0.35
CA LEU A 841 27.64 14.77 0.08
C LEU A 841 29.08 14.40 -0.33
N ALA A 842 29.45 13.13 -0.20
CA ALA A 842 30.74 12.64 -0.70
C ALA A 842 30.87 12.85 -2.22
N SER A 843 29.85 12.44 -2.98
CA SER A 843 29.79 12.61 -4.44
C SER A 843 29.84 14.08 -4.86
N LEU A 844 29.17 14.98 -4.13
CA LEU A 844 29.24 16.42 -4.39
C LEU A 844 30.67 16.95 -4.24
N HIS A 845 31.33 16.64 -3.12
CA HIS A 845 32.68 17.13 -2.85
C HIS A 845 33.72 16.55 -3.82
N ARG A 846 33.58 15.27 -4.18
CA ARG A 846 34.39 14.64 -5.23
C ARG A 846 34.20 15.34 -6.58
N ALA A 847 32.95 15.58 -6.99
CA ALA A 847 32.67 16.30 -8.24
C ALA A 847 33.22 17.74 -8.21
N TRP A 848 33.07 18.44 -7.08
CA TRP A 848 33.59 19.80 -6.92
C TRP A 848 35.12 19.84 -7.03
N ALA A 849 35.82 18.89 -6.41
CA ALA A 849 37.27 18.76 -6.55
C ALA A 849 37.71 18.60 -8.00
N GLY A 850 36.96 17.86 -8.82
CA GLY A 850 37.22 17.70 -10.26
C GLY A 850 37.06 19.00 -11.08
N MET A 851 36.40 20.02 -10.53
CA MET A 851 36.16 21.31 -11.19
C MET A 851 37.11 22.43 -10.70
N ILE A 852 37.94 22.16 -9.70
CA ILE A 852 38.84 23.14 -9.09
C ILE A 852 40.27 22.96 -9.63
N SER A 853 40.85 24.05 -10.11
CA SER A 853 42.25 24.08 -10.57
C SER A 853 43.25 24.31 -9.43
N ASP A 854 42.87 24.98 -8.34
CA ASP A 854 43.74 25.20 -7.18
C ASP A 854 44.01 23.87 -6.45
N PRO A 855 45.28 23.40 -6.37
CA PRO A 855 45.61 22.14 -5.74
C PRO A 855 45.21 22.06 -4.26
N THR A 856 45.26 23.19 -3.53
CA THR A 856 44.96 23.22 -2.10
C THR A 856 43.47 23.04 -1.85
N ALA A 857 42.63 23.84 -2.51
CA ALA A 857 41.18 23.70 -2.43
C ALA A 857 40.69 22.35 -2.98
N ARG A 858 41.31 21.85 -4.05
CA ARG A 858 41.04 20.49 -4.56
C ARG A 858 41.31 19.43 -3.49
N ALA A 859 42.48 19.47 -2.84
CA ALA A 859 42.83 18.52 -1.79
C ALA A 859 41.84 18.57 -0.60
N GLN A 860 41.43 19.77 -0.17
CA GLN A 860 40.45 19.94 0.91
C GLN A 860 39.10 19.29 0.58
N HIS A 861 38.61 19.44 -0.65
CA HIS A 861 37.35 18.80 -1.06
C HIS A 861 37.46 17.29 -1.17
N LEU A 862 38.60 16.76 -1.63
CA LEU A 862 38.84 15.32 -1.66
C LEU A 862 38.92 14.74 -0.24
N ASP A 863 39.57 15.42 0.70
CA ASP A 863 39.61 15.04 2.13
C ASP A 863 38.21 15.08 2.76
N THR A 864 37.41 16.10 2.43
CA THR A 864 36.01 16.18 2.88
C THR A 864 35.16 15.04 2.33
N ALA A 865 35.34 14.71 1.03
CA ALA A 865 34.66 13.57 0.42
C ALA A 865 35.07 12.24 1.08
N ASP A 866 36.35 12.10 1.46
CA ASP A 866 36.88 10.94 2.17
C ASP A 866 36.14 10.69 3.49
N GLY A 867 36.02 11.73 4.32
CA GLY A 867 35.30 11.66 5.59
C GLY A 867 33.81 11.32 5.42
N TYR A 868 33.16 11.81 4.36
CA TYR A 868 31.78 11.44 4.06
C TYR A 868 31.66 9.98 3.58
N TYR A 869 32.57 9.47 2.74
CA TYR A 869 32.54 8.05 2.37
C TYR A 869 32.82 7.15 3.57
N GLU A 870 33.78 7.51 4.43
CA GLU A 870 34.02 6.80 5.70
C GLU A 870 32.73 6.73 6.52
N ARG A 871 32.02 7.86 6.66
CA ARG A 871 30.75 7.89 7.39
C ARG A 871 29.66 7.06 6.71
N ALA A 872 29.59 7.07 5.38
CA ALA A 872 28.60 6.30 4.62
C ALA A 872 28.78 4.79 4.80
N VAL A 873 30.03 4.29 4.76
CA VAL A 873 30.29 2.86 5.03
C VAL A 873 30.08 2.49 6.49
N GLN A 874 30.24 3.40 7.45
CA GLN A 874 29.85 3.14 8.85
C GLN A 874 28.33 2.96 9.00
N LEU A 875 27.52 3.65 8.19
CA LEU A 875 26.05 3.53 8.20
C LEU A 875 25.56 2.26 7.48
N SER A 876 26.21 1.91 6.36
CA SER A 876 25.92 0.69 5.57
C SER A 876 27.19 -0.12 5.30
N PRO A 877 27.74 -0.81 6.31
CA PRO A 877 29.02 -1.53 6.17
C PRO A 877 28.97 -2.66 5.15
N ASN A 878 27.80 -3.27 4.93
CA ASN A 878 27.61 -4.37 3.99
C ASN A 878 27.19 -3.91 2.58
N ASN A 879 27.49 -2.67 2.19
CA ASN A 879 27.18 -2.13 0.87
C ASN A 879 28.46 -2.02 0.02
N ALA A 880 28.66 -3.01 -0.87
CA ALA A 880 29.82 -3.10 -1.74
C ALA A 880 30.00 -1.87 -2.65
N ALA A 881 28.92 -1.23 -3.10
CA ALA A 881 29.04 -0.04 -3.96
C ALA A 881 29.64 1.17 -3.23
N LEU A 882 29.36 1.34 -1.92
CA LEU A 882 29.96 2.43 -1.15
C LEU A 882 31.47 2.25 -1.00
N TRP A 883 31.93 1.02 -0.82
CA TRP A 883 33.35 0.69 -0.78
C TRP A 883 34.03 0.95 -2.13
N ASN A 884 33.36 0.64 -3.25
CA ASN A 884 33.86 0.96 -4.59
C ASN A 884 33.91 2.47 -4.86
N ASP A 885 32.86 3.21 -4.47
CA ASP A 885 32.86 4.67 -4.61
C ASP A 885 34.02 5.30 -3.83
N TRP A 886 34.28 4.78 -2.62
CA TRP A 886 35.40 5.23 -1.79
C TRP A 886 36.76 4.85 -2.40
N ALA A 887 36.89 3.62 -2.91
CA ALA A 887 38.09 3.19 -3.64
C ALA A 887 38.38 4.08 -4.86
N SER A 888 37.33 4.45 -5.59
CA SER A 888 37.43 5.30 -6.77
C SER A 888 37.93 6.71 -6.42
N LEU A 889 37.47 7.28 -5.29
CA LEU A 889 38.03 8.53 -4.76
C LEU A 889 39.53 8.39 -4.42
N LYS A 890 39.94 7.30 -3.76
CA LYS A 890 41.35 7.05 -3.41
C LYS A 890 42.22 6.91 -4.64
N ALA A 891 41.73 6.25 -5.69
CA ALA A 891 42.43 6.14 -6.98
C ALA A 891 42.61 7.51 -7.65
N GLU A 892 41.59 8.38 -7.62
CA GLU A 892 41.69 9.76 -8.14
C GLU A 892 42.70 10.64 -7.35
N GLN A 893 42.95 10.32 -6.09
CA GLN A 893 44.00 10.93 -5.28
C GLN A 893 45.39 10.35 -5.57
N GLY A 894 45.50 9.29 -6.39
CA GLY A 894 46.72 8.54 -6.64
C GLY A 894 47.11 7.57 -5.51
N LEU A 895 46.23 7.39 -4.51
CA LEU A 895 46.43 6.51 -3.36
C LEU A 895 45.95 5.08 -3.70
N TYR A 896 46.61 4.46 -4.67
CA TYR A 896 46.19 3.17 -5.21
C TYR A 896 46.19 2.02 -4.19
N ASP A 897 47.15 1.99 -3.26
CA ASP A 897 47.20 0.95 -2.22
C ASP A 897 45.99 1.05 -1.28
N GLU A 898 45.60 2.27 -0.90
CA GLU A 898 44.37 2.49 -0.12
C GLU A 898 43.12 2.12 -0.91
N ALA A 899 43.09 2.42 -2.22
CA ALA A 899 41.99 2.06 -3.10
C ALA A 899 41.81 0.53 -3.17
N ILE A 900 42.90 -0.22 -3.35
CA ILE A 900 42.89 -1.69 -3.38
C ILE A 900 42.34 -2.25 -2.06
N ILE A 901 42.78 -1.73 -0.91
CA ILE A 901 42.23 -2.16 0.40
C ILE A 901 40.70 -1.97 0.46
N LYS A 902 40.16 -0.87 -0.09
CA LYS A 902 38.70 -0.65 -0.12
C LYS A 902 38.00 -1.61 -1.09
N LEU A 903 38.60 -1.92 -2.23
CA LEU A 903 38.08 -2.95 -3.17
C LEU A 903 38.10 -4.34 -2.55
N GLU A 904 39.13 -4.69 -1.78
CA GLU A 904 39.17 -5.95 -1.03
C GLU A 904 38.01 -6.05 -0.02
N GLN A 905 37.70 -4.96 0.69
CA GLN A 905 36.51 -4.93 1.57
C GLN A 905 35.21 -5.14 0.77
N SER A 906 35.09 -4.51 -0.40
CA SER A 906 33.95 -4.72 -1.30
C SER A 906 33.81 -6.20 -1.73
N LEU A 907 34.91 -6.86 -2.07
CA LEU A 907 34.93 -8.29 -2.44
C LEU A 907 34.70 -9.24 -1.25
N ILE A 908 35.08 -8.84 -0.03
CA ILE A 908 34.74 -9.58 1.20
C ILE A 908 33.23 -9.57 1.41
N ILE A 909 32.57 -8.45 1.11
CA ILE A 909 31.11 -8.31 1.23
C ILE A 909 30.41 -9.07 0.11
N ASP A 910 30.75 -8.78 -1.15
CA ASP A 910 30.20 -9.47 -2.32
C ASP A 910 31.31 -9.78 -3.34
N SER A 911 31.80 -11.02 -3.29
CA SER A 911 32.83 -11.53 -4.22
C SER A 911 32.36 -11.62 -5.67
N ARG A 912 31.06 -11.41 -5.94
CA ARG A 912 30.46 -11.40 -7.28
C ARG A 912 30.11 -9.98 -7.75
N TRP A 913 30.65 -8.96 -7.08
CA TRP A 913 30.43 -7.57 -7.47
C TRP A 913 31.30 -7.16 -8.66
N VAL A 914 30.75 -7.29 -9.87
CA VAL A 914 31.44 -7.01 -11.14
C VAL A 914 32.12 -5.64 -11.18
N ASP A 915 31.48 -4.57 -10.69
CA ASP A 915 32.06 -3.23 -10.77
C ASP A 915 33.34 -3.08 -9.91
N THR A 916 33.55 -3.98 -8.95
CA THR A 916 34.75 -4.01 -8.09
C THR A 916 35.94 -4.50 -8.89
N TYR A 917 35.78 -5.61 -9.61
CA TYR A 917 36.79 -6.12 -10.54
C TYR A 917 37.05 -5.14 -11.68
N GLN A 918 36.00 -4.46 -12.18
CA GLN A 918 36.17 -3.46 -13.24
C GLN A 918 37.05 -2.30 -12.77
N LEU A 919 36.81 -1.80 -11.55
CA LEU A 919 37.59 -0.71 -10.96
C LEU A 919 39.01 -1.17 -10.59
N HIS A 920 39.16 -2.40 -10.09
CA HIS A 920 40.45 -3.00 -9.80
C HIS A 920 41.31 -3.19 -11.05
N ALA A 921 40.70 -3.65 -12.15
CA ALA A 921 41.35 -3.78 -13.45
C ALA A 921 41.80 -2.42 -13.98
N SER A 922 40.95 -1.39 -13.90
CA SER A 922 41.31 -0.02 -14.30
C SER A 922 42.51 0.51 -13.52
N ILE A 923 42.51 0.36 -12.19
CA ILE A 923 43.64 0.76 -11.33
C ILE A 923 44.91 -0.04 -11.70
N SER A 924 44.77 -1.34 -11.97
CA SER A 924 45.88 -2.19 -12.39
C SER A 924 46.46 -1.74 -13.74
N LEU A 925 45.61 -1.37 -14.71
CA LEU A 925 46.06 -0.80 -15.99
C LEU A 925 46.80 0.52 -15.80
N ASP A 926 46.31 1.42 -14.95
CA ASP A 926 46.98 2.69 -14.62
C ASP A 926 48.35 2.47 -13.97
N GLN A 927 48.49 1.39 -13.20
CA GLN A 927 49.74 0.94 -12.61
C GLN A 927 50.61 0.06 -13.54
N LEU A 928 50.19 -0.14 -14.79
CA LEU A 928 50.84 -1.01 -15.79
C LEU A 928 50.97 -2.48 -15.35
N LYS A 929 50.09 -2.95 -14.45
CA LYS A 929 50.00 -4.34 -13.96
C LYS A 929 49.02 -5.14 -14.82
N TYR A 930 49.44 -5.45 -16.05
CA TYR A 930 48.54 -6.02 -17.06
C TYR A 930 48.07 -7.46 -16.74
N GLU A 931 48.87 -8.28 -16.06
CA GLU A 931 48.47 -9.64 -15.65
C GLU A 931 47.33 -9.62 -14.62
N GLN A 932 47.36 -8.66 -13.70
CA GLN A 932 46.32 -8.50 -12.69
C GLN A 932 45.02 -8.00 -13.33
N ALA A 933 45.10 -7.00 -14.22
CA ALA A 933 43.97 -6.55 -15.00
C ALA A 933 43.35 -7.67 -15.86
N LEU A 934 44.19 -8.51 -16.48
CA LEU A 934 43.75 -9.68 -17.23
C LEU A 934 42.96 -10.65 -16.35
N ALA A 935 43.47 -10.98 -15.16
CA ALA A 935 42.78 -11.88 -14.22
C ALA A 935 41.42 -11.32 -13.78
N ASP A 936 41.33 -10.03 -13.50
CA ASP A 936 40.08 -9.36 -13.15
C ASP A 936 39.07 -9.42 -14.32
N TYR A 937 39.48 -9.11 -15.55
CA TYR A 937 38.60 -9.21 -16.72
C TYR A 937 38.14 -10.64 -16.98
N GLU A 938 39.01 -11.63 -16.80
CA GLU A 938 38.62 -13.04 -16.88
C GLU A 938 37.59 -13.41 -15.82
N HIS A 939 37.73 -12.90 -14.59
CA HIS A 939 36.73 -13.10 -13.55
C HIS A 939 35.40 -12.40 -13.87
N ILE A 940 35.43 -11.19 -14.46
CA ILE A 940 34.22 -10.52 -14.94
C ILE A 940 33.54 -11.37 -16.01
N LEU A 941 34.29 -11.95 -16.95
CA LEU A 941 33.77 -12.80 -18.01
C LEU A 941 33.23 -14.13 -17.46
N GLN A 942 33.75 -14.67 -16.36
CA GLN A 942 33.14 -15.81 -15.68
C GLN A 942 31.75 -15.44 -15.10
N LEU A 943 31.60 -14.23 -14.55
CA LEU A 943 30.34 -13.76 -13.98
C LEU A 943 29.35 -13.26 -15.06
N ARG A 944 29.87 -12.67 -16.13
CA ARG A 944 29.14 -12.08 -17.26
C ARG A 944 29.87 -12.43 -18.58
N PRO A 945 29.61 -13.63 -19.14
CA PRO A 945 30.32 -14.12 -20.34
C PRO A 945 30.27 -13.20 -21.56
N ASN A 946 29.20 -12.40 -21.68
CA ASN A 946 28.97 -11.53 -22.84
C ASN A 946 29.21 -10.04 -22.51
N SER A 947 30.11 -9.73 -21.58
CA SER A 947 30.42 -8.33 -21.23
C SER A 947 31.40 -7.74 -22.25
N LEU A 948 30.88 -6.90 -23.17
CA LEU A 948 31.71 -6.18 -24.14
C LEU A 948 32.86 -5.37 -23.48
N PRO A 949 32.62 -4.54 -22.45
CA PRO A 949 33.71 -3.82 -21.78
C PRO A 949 34.82 -4.73 -21.23
N ALA A 950 34.46 -5.91 -20.72
CA ALA A 950 35.43 -6.86 -20.17
C ALA A 950 36.21 -7.60 -21.26
N LEU A 951 35.57 -7.94 -22.40
CA LEU A 951 36.28 -8.50 -23.56
C LEU A 951 37.28 -7.50 -24.14
N SER A 952 36.88 -6.24 -24.31
CA SER A 952 37.77 -5.20 -24.80
C SER A 952 38.92 -4.93 -23.83
N GLY A 953 38.64 -4.89 -22.52
CA GLY A 953 39.67 -4.77 -21.47
C GLY A 953 40.65 -5.95 -21.45
N LYS A 954 40.14 -7.18 -21.57
CA LYS A 954 40.96 -8.41 -21.69
C LYS A 954 41.84 -8.38 -22.93
N ALA A 955 41.28 -8.01 -24.09
CA ALA A 955 42.04 -7.91 -25.33
C ALA A 955 43.17 -6.88 -25.22
N PHE A 956 42.88 -5.72 -24.62
CA PHE A 956 43.90 -4.69 -24.36
C PHE A 956 45.01 -5.19 -23.42
N ALA A 957 44.66 -5.84 -22.31
CA ALA A 957 45.64 -6.39 -21.37
C ALA A 957 46.51 -7.46 -22.04
N LEU A 958 45.92 -8.35 -22.84
CA LEU A 958 46.65 -9.37 -23.61
C LEU A 958 47.61 -8.76 -24.64
N ALA A 959 47.19 -7.70 -25.34
CA ALA A 959 48.03 -6.98 -26.27
C ALA A 959 49.27 -6.38 -25.59
N LYS A 960 49.08 -5.78 -24.41
CA LYS A 960 50.18 -5.23 -23.60
C LYS A 960 51.11 -6.28 -23.00
N LEU A 961 50.65 -7.53 -22.91
CA LEU A 961 51.43 -8.70 -22.53
C LEU A 961 52.06 -9.43 -23.72
N GLU A 962 51.97 -8.87 -24.93
CA GLU A 962 52.46 -9.46 -26.19
C GLU A 962 51.82 -10.83 -26.54
N ARG A 963 50.63 -11.11 -25.98
CA ARG A 963 49.83 -12.32 -26.25
C ARG A 963 48.85 -12.06 -27.41
N LEU A 964 49.40 -11.75 -28.58
CA LEU A 964 48.66 -11.22 -29.74
C LEU A 964 47.55 -12.16 -30.24
N ASP A 965 47.82 -13.47 -30.36
CA ASP A 965 46.83 -14.46 -30.82
C ASP A 965 45.56 -14.46 -29.94
N GLU A 966 45.75 -14.42 -28.62
CA GLU A 966 44.65 -14.40 -27.66
C GLU A 966 43.92 -13.05 -27.66
N ALA A 967 44.65 -11.96 -27.87
CA ALA A 967 44.07 -10.61 -28.00
C ALA A 967 43.18 -10.52 -29.25
N ILE A 968 43.65 -11.04 -30.40
CA ILE A 968 42.89 -11.12 -31.65
C ILE A 968 41.64 -11.98 -31.45
N SER A 969 41.80 -13.18 -30.88
CA SER A 969 40.66 -14.08 -30.60
C SER A 969 39.62 -13.43 -29.69
N THR A 970 40.04 -12.74 -28.63
CA THR A 970 39.14 -12.06 -27.70
C THR A 970 38.43 -10.87 -28.36
N THR A 971 39.13 -10.12 -29.22
CA THR A 971 38.54 -9.02 -29.99
C THR A 971 37.49 -9.51 -30.99
N LEU A 972 37.74 -10.66 -31.64
CA LEU A 972 36.76 -11.31 -32.50
C LEU A 972 35.51 -11.78 -31.72
N GLN A 973 35.67 -12.23 -30.48
CA GLN A 973 34.54 -12.56 -29.61
C GLN A 973 33.70 -11.31 -29.27
N ALA A 974 34.34 -10.17 -29.02
CA ALA A 974 33.63 -8.90 -28.80
C ALA A 974 32.83 -8.49 -30.05
N LEU A 975 33.45 -8.59 -31.24
CA LEU A 975 32.79 -8.30 -32.52
C LEU A 975 31.67 -9.28 -32.87
N ALA A 976 31.68 -10.50 -32.34
CA ALA A 976 30.56 -11.44 -32.49
C ALA A 976 29.33 -11.00 -31.66
N LEU A 977 29.53 -10.26 -30.57
CA LEU A 977 28.46 -9.70 -29.74
C LEU A 977 27.95 -8.36 -30.30
N ASP A 978 28.87 -7.52 -30.78
CA ASP A 978 28.53 -6.28 -31.49
C ASP A 978 29.31 -6.16 -32.81
N PRO A 979 28.73 -6.64 -33.93
CA PRO A 979 29.34 -6.54 -35.24
C PRO A 979 29.42 -5.11 -35.79
N SER A 980 28.86 -4.12 -35.10
CA SER A 980 28.86 -2.71 -35.50
C SER A 980 29.85 -1.85 -34.70
N ASP A 981 30.55 -2.42 -33.72
CA ASP A 981 31.53 -1.68 -32.92
C ASP A 981 32.81 -1.39 -33.72
N TYR A 982 32.85 -0.18 -34.28
CA TYR A 982 34.02 0.30 -35.03
C TYR A 982 35.29 0.36 -34.18
N THR A 983 35.18 0.52 -32.85
CA THR A 983 36.33 0.57 -31.94
C THR A 983 37.01 -0.78 -31.87
N SER A 984 36.22 -1.86 -31.76
CA SER A 984 36.74 -3.22 -31.78
C SER A 984 37.39 -3.59 -33.12
N TYR A 985 36.84 -3.14 -34.26
CA TYR A 985 37.50 -3.33 -35.58
C TYR A 985 38.80 -2.52 -35.70
N LYS A 986 38.84 -1.29 -35.19
CA LYS A 986 40.07 -0.47 -35.15
C LYS A 986 41.15 -1.15 -34.29
N ASN A 987 40.78 -1.67 -33.12
CA ASN A 987 41.70 -2.42 -32.26
C ASN A 987 42.17 -3.71 -32.92
N LEU A 988 41.28 -4.42 -33.62
CA LEU A 988 41.64 -5.61 -34.39
C LEU A 988 42.65 -5.29 -35.51
N ALA A 989 42.50 -4.16 -36.19
CA ALA A 989 43.44 -3.72 -37.21
C ALA A 989 44.84 -3.45 -36.63
N LEU A 990 44.91 -2.81 -35.46
CA LEU A 990 46.16 -2.57 -34.74
C LEU A 990 46.81 -3.88 -34.28
N LEU A 991 46.03 -4.83 -33.79
CA LEU A 991 46.55 -6.15 -33.38
C LEU A 991 47.11 -6.93 -34.57
N TYR A 992 46.41 -6.95 -35.72
CA TYR A 992 46.93 -7.58 -36.94
C TYR A 992 48.16 -6.87 -37.49
N GLN A 993 48.26 -5.55 -37.33
CA GLN A 993 49.45 -4.79 -37.68
C GLN A 993 50.65 -5.21 -36.83
N GLU A 994 50.46 -5.30 -35.50
CA GLU A 994 51.49 -5.74 -34.56
C GLU A 994 51.91 -7.21 -34.82
N ASP A 995 50.96 -8.06 -35.26
CA ASP A 995 51.22 -9.45 -35.67
C ASP A 995 51.80 -9.60 -37.08
N GLY A 996 51.92 -8.49 -37.85
CA GLY A 996 52.47 -8.47 -39.21
C GLY A 996 51.50 -8.91 -40.32
N GLN A 997 50.21 -9.10 -40.01
CA GLN A 997 49.15 -9.48 -40.94
C GLN A 997 48.50 -8.25 -41.60
N TYR A 998 49.26 -7.56 -42.47
CA TYR A 998 48.85 -6.27 -43.02
C TYR A 998 47.55 -6.31 -43.88
N GLU A 999 47.23 -7.43 -44.52
CA GLU A 999 45.99 -7.56 -45.33
C GLU A 999 44.73 -7.67 -44.46
N GLU A 1000 44.82 -8.42 -43.38
CA GLU A 1000 43.80 -8.55 -42.35
C GLU A 1000 43.63 -7.23 -41.60
N ALA A 1001 44.73 -6.55 -41.29
CA ALA A 1001 44.73 -5.22 -40.68
C ALA A 1001 44.01 -4.18 -41.55
N LEU A 1002 44.31 -4.13 -42.86
CA LEU A 1002 43.63 -3.23 -43.80
C LEU A 1002 42.15 -3.56 -43.92
N ARG A 1003 41.78 -4.84 -43.99
CA ARG A 1003 40.36 -5.26 -44.02
C ARG A 1003 39.61 -4.77 -42.77
N ALA A 1004 40.16 -5.02 -41.59
CA ALA A 1004 39.56 -4.58 -40.33
C ALA A 1004 39.48 -3.05 -40.24
N ALA A 1005 40.52 -2.32 -40.68
CA ALA A 1005 40.53 -0.86 -40.68
C ALA A 1005 39.49 -0.26 -41.65
N HIS A 1006 39.28 -0.88 -42.82
CA HIS A 1006 38.24 -0.46 -43.75
C HIS A 1006 36.82 -0.73 -43.20
N THR A 1007 36.62 -1.85 -42.51
CA THR A 1007 35.35 -2.11 -41.82
C THR A 1007 35.12 -1.11 -40.69
N ALA A 1008 36.14 -0.80 -39.89
CA ALA A 1008 36.09 0.25 -38.87
C ALA A 1008 35.69 1.61 -39.50
N LEU A 1009 36.32 1.98 -40.62
CA LEU A 1009 36.02 3.22 -41.32
C LEU A 1009 34.57 3.29 -41.81
N SER A 1010 34.01 2.18 -42.30
CA SER A 1010 32.63 2.12 -42.79
C SER A 1010 31.57 2.25 -41.69
N LEU A 1011 31.96 2.03 -40.43
CA LEU A 1011 31.11 2.04 -39.25
C LEU A 1011 31.37 3.24 -38.33
N ALA A 1012 32.43 4.01 -38.58
CA ALA A 1012 32.89 5.09 -37.71
C ALA A 1012 31.99 6.33 -37.79
N ALA A 1013 31.92 7.07 -36.68
CA ALA A 1013 31.39 8.42 -36.65
C ALA A 1013 32.31 9.39 -37.41
N GLU A 1014 31.77 10.49 -37.94
CA GLU A 1014 32.52 11.47 -38.76
C GLU A 1014 33.79 11.99 -38.07
N GLU A 1015 33.78 12.08 -36.74
CA GLU A 1015 34.90 12.55 -35.93
C GLU A 1015 36.10 11.58 -35.89
N ASP A 1016 35.88 10.29 -36.06
CA ASP A 1016 36.92 9.25 -35.98
C ASP A 1016 37.50 8.84 -37.33
N ILE A 1017 36.82 9.21 -38.42
CA ILE A 1017 37.22 8.96 -39.81
C ILE A 1017 38.69 9.37 -40.07
N PRO A 1018 39.16 10.57 -39.67
CA PRO A 1018 40.55 10.98 -39.92
C PRO A 1018 41.58 10.08 -39.24
N SER A 1019 41.30 9.63 -38.01
CA SER A 1019 42.20 8.73 -37.27
C SER A 1019 42.32 7.37 -37.97
N ILE A 1020 41.21 6.82 -38.45
CA ILE A 1020 41.18 5.51 -39.11
C ILE A 1020 41.79 5.60 -40.52
N GLN A 1021 41.56 6.69 -41.25
CA GLN A 1021 42.23 6.96 -42.52
C GLN A 1021 43.75 7.07 -42.36
N GLY A 1022 44.21 7.73 -41.30
CA GLY A 1022 45.64 7.78 -40.96
C GLY A 1022 46.22 6.39 -40.68
N LEU A 1023 45.51 5.53 -39.97
CA LEU A 1023 45.89 4.13 -39.75
C LEU A 1023 45.97 3.36 -41.07
N ILE A 1024 44.96 3.48 -41.94
CA ILE A 1024 44.95 2.83 -43.27
C ILE A 1024 46.15 3.29 -44.11
N GLN A 1025 46.49 4.58 -44.08
CA GLN A 1025 47.66 5.11 -44.79
C GLN A 1025 48.95 4.49 -44.26
N GLN A 1026 49.14 4.45 -42.94
CA GLN A 1026 50.32 3.81 -42.33
C GLN A 1026 50.44 2.33 -42.68
N LEU A 1027 49.32 1.59 -42.64
CA LEU A 1027 49.29 0.17 -43.00
C LEU A 1027 49.68 -0.07 -44.46
N ASN A 1028 49.23 0.80 -45.39
CA ASN A 1028 49.62 0.72 -46.79
C ASN A 1028 51.11 1.02 -47.02
N GLU A 1029 51.67 2.00 -46.30
CA GLU A 1029 53.10 2.34 -46.37
C GLU A 1029 53.98 1.21 -45.81
N GLN A 1030 53.59 0.59 -44.69
CA GLN A 1030 54.31 -0.53 -44.08
C GLN A 1030 54.24 -1.81 -44.94
N LYS A 1031 53.09 -2.09 -45.54
CA LYS A 1031 52.91 -3.18 -46.50
C LYS A 1031 53.83 -3.00 -47.73
N ALA A 1032 53.92 -1.78 -48.27
CA ALA A 1032 54.78 -1.46 -49.41
C ALA A 1032 56.29 -1.51 -49.06
N GLY A 1033 56.67 -1.22 -47.81
CA GLY A 1033 58.04 -1.32 -47.33
C GLY A 1033 58.52 -2.76 -47.12
N GLY A 1034 57.65 -3.66 -46.65
CA GLY A 1034 57.96 -5.08 -46.43
C GLY A 1034 58.26 -5.87 -47.70
N ASP A 1035 57.60 -5.53 -48.82
CA ASP A 1035 57.81 -6.17 -50.13
C ASP A 1035 59.14 -5.75 -50.82
N SER A 1036 59.86 -4.77 -50.27
CA SER A 1036 61.11 -4.25 -50.85
C SER A 1036 62.40 -4.83 -50.25
N GLY A 1037 62.29 -5.77 -49.29
CA GLY A 1037 63.42 -6.37 -48.54
C GLY A 1037 63.55 -7.89 -48.62
N GLY A 1038 63.04 -8.53 -49.69
CA GLY A 1038 63.19 -9.97 -49.97
C GLY A 1038 64.47 -10.33 -50.72
#